data_AF-A0A7C8IB96-F1
#
_entry.id   AF-A0A7C8IB96-F1
#
_cell.length_a   1.000
_cell.length_b   1.000
_cell.length_c   1.000
_cell.angle_alpha   90.00
_cell.angle_beta   90.00
_cell.angle_gamma   90.00
#
_symmetry.space_group_name_H-M   'P 1'
#
loop_
_entity.id
_entity.type
_entity.pdbx_description
1 polymer ?
#
loop_
_entity_poly.entity_id
_entity_poly.type
_entity_poly.pdbx_seq_one_letter_code
_entity_poly.pdbx_strand_id
1 'polypeptide(L)'
;MATLLSDTEQQIKGIRRELDNWTGSASTLVGHQSNLAYWLKKRYLLKGAKKPDDLNEAIRLWRQVIVRLDSTDPPKFAAASAASAVYAAVSNNLGNSLGHLFGHTKDIADLEEAVQRCWSAVKAATSGDSELWRYERGRDNAQTNLDDERSLRETSEVKLSLRQTIASISEDEVQDRSSRLHELGNAFYERYAFTQDPEDLYRAVRLGRQTCQCTPATDSAFDARRLDLGYRLLLSYEHSGNTISLKEAVQIMKDVLQAIPLNAPDRVDILTNLGVGLNFFYERTGLINYLANTMVVTLQALKMTSEGHPGRPALLSNIADRLQAQYERTGKVEKLQEAIEKATRAVELTPESETGCRATRLNNLGNKLIREYERTGRLDRLDDAIETARQAKALLPYDHPDFTTTLTGLGYNLMRQFERTREGTVLEEAIGCARQAVKDTQEGHQERPGRLDILASMLGLRTPLHFPGRANLRNNLAASLGLRSQRSMNINDLEDTIQESRIAVRELQNRGLQNEHPELAPLLLNLGTSLAGLWEHSETKDRTHLEEAITVTRSAWQCQAATPFDRLRGAIKAIQLLQAVEQFESAYDLSVEAITFLPSISNQSLTQEDQQYIVAHFSGLAATACSLALHVGKSPGLALELLEQARGVIIGLLVDDRSGLAELKAVDPELYMQYEKLRLEVDRPSRSTRNTLGRQISTSRTGALAELEECFQKIQRLRGSRGLLHGLAATKMKACAASGSIIVVNATALRSDAIIITPDAITAIPLPKLTTEKAEYWIQQDLTTYPSLDEVGTKNKSWRAFLTWLWHACVRPVMLKRYPTQSSVEDLPRVWWIGTGLVSSFPFHAACKESGGVKESCCYRVLSSYTPTEKAMKYSRERAAAVIPSSAKPWRAYVASMPSTPGLNDLPGTTDESCSVKRVVEENLQSLFTIETKEHPDVAGAVVEIQKCNIARFACHGISDPLVPSRSGLVLQTSGTRTQAPRQDSLSVRDVFEIRLEHAEIAYLSACSTAENKVKPLADEVLHVVSGFQAAGFRHVVGCLWPSLDHVCKQVAESFYSALWRNGVESYNDRAVALALHKTVLEVREGEDHCLQPLVWAQYVHFGA
;
A
#
# COMPACT_ATOMS: atom_id res chain seq x y z
N MET A 1 -43.33 -15.64 25.11
CA MET A 1 -43.58 -16.07 23.72
C MET A 1 -44.06 -17.50 23.61
N ALA A 2 -43.36 -18.49 24.20
CA ALA A 2 -43.80 -19.90 24.17
C ALA A 2 -45.21 -20.09 24.76
N THR A 3 -45.53 -19.37 25.84
CA THR A 3 -46.87 -19.33 26.45
C THR A 3 -47.93 -18.79 25.48
N LEU A 4 -47.67 -17.65 24.83
CA LEU A 4 -48.57 -17.07 23.82
C LEU A 4 -48.80 -17.98 22.61
N LEU A 5 -47.76 -18.70 22.18
CA LEU A 5 -47.85 -19.66 21.08
C LEU A 5 -48.70 -20.87 21.48
N SER A 6 -48.47 -21.41 22.69
CA SER A 6 -49.25 -22.49 23.29
C SER A 6 -50.73 -22.12 23.43
N ASP A 7 -51.01 -20.93 23.95
CA ASP A 7 -52.38 -20.41 24.09
C ASP A 7 -53.05 -20.26 22.72
N THR A 8 -52.33 -19.74 21.73
CA THR A 8 -52.83 -19.59 20.35
C THR A 8 -53.12 -20.95 19.70
N GLU A 9 -52.26 -21.95 19.91
CA GLU A 9 -52.48 -23.31 19.41
C GLU A 9 -53.68 -23.99 20.08
N GLN A 10 -53.88 -23.76 21.38
CA GLN A 10 -55.01 -24.29 22.12
C GLN A 10 -56.33 -23.68 21.64
N GLN A 11 -56.35 -22.37 21.35
CA GLN A 11 -57.49 -21.68 20.75
C GLN A 11 -57.81 -22.19 19.34
N ILE A 12 -56.80 -22.36 18.47
CA ILE A 12 -57.00 -22.92 17.12
C ILE A 12 -57.56 -24.35 17.20
N LYS A 13 -57.02 -25.19 18.07
CA LYS A 13 -57.49 -26.58 18.26
C LYS A 13 -58.92 -26.63 18.81
N GLY A 14 -59.26 -25.75 19.75
CA GLY A 14 -60.61 -25.62 20.30
C GLY A 14 -61.63 -25.25 19.22
N ILE A 15 -61.36 -24.17 18.48
CA ILE A 15 -62.26 -23.66 17.44
C ILE A 15 -62.40 -24.66 16.28
N ARG A 16 -61.34 -25.38 15.90
CA ARG A 16 -61.43 -26.45 14.88
C ARG A 16 -62.36 -27.59 15.32
N ARG A 17 -62.27 -28.04 16.57
CA ARG A 17 -63.18 -29.07 17.11
C ARG A 17 -64.64 -28.61 17.16
N GLU A 18 -64.86 -27.31 17.43
CA GLU A 18 -66.20 -26.71 17.39
C GLU A 18 -66.75 -26.66 15.96
N LEU A 19 -65.90 -26.32 14.97
CA LEU A 19 -66.27 -26.30 13.55
C LEU A 19 -66.52 -27.70 12.98
N ASP A 20 -65.73 -28.70 13.37
CA ASP A 20 -65.86 -30.08 12.90
C ASP A 20 -67.15 -30.76 13.42
N ASN A 21 -67.64 -30.34 14.60
CA ASN A 21 -68.87 -30.86 15.22
C ASN A 21 -70.07 -29.91 15.05
N TRP A 22 -69.98 -28.93 14.16
CA TRP A 22 -70.94 -27.84 14.07
C TRP A 22 -72.25 -28.25 13.41
N THR A 23 -73.38 -28.01 14.10
CA THR A 23 -74.76 -28.26 13.61
C THR A 23 -75.68 -27.03 13.73
N GLY A 24 -75.10 -25.84 13.95
CA GLY A 24 -75.82 -24.58 14.26
C GLY A 24 -76.33 -23.78 13.06
N SER A 25 -76.62 -22.48 13.27
CA SER A 25 -77.12 -21.54 12.24
C SER A 25 -76.02 -20.81 11.47
N ALA A 26 -76.18 -20.56 10.17
CA ALA A 26 -75.16 -19.90 9.32
C ALA A 26 -74.51 -18.61 9.92
N SER A 27 -75.24 -17.85 10.74
CA SER A 27 -74.73 -16.69 11.49
C SER A 27 -73.64 -17.01 12.51
N THR A 28 -73.74 -18.15 13.22
CA THR A 28 -72.73 -18.59 14.20
C THR A 28 -71.50 -19.18 13.50
N LEU A 29 -71.68 -19.81 12.33
CA LEU A 29 -70.59 -20.31 11.49
C LEU A 29 -69.64 -19.19 11.03
N VAL A 30 -70.20 -18.03 10.65
CA VAL A 30 -69.43 -16.84 10.29
C VAL A 30 -68.53 -16.37 11.44
N GLY A 31 -69.04 -16.40 12.68
CA GLY A 31 -68.27 -16.07 13.88
C GLY A 31 -67.12 -17.04 14.13
N HIS A 32 -67.37 -18.35 14.07
CA HIS A 32 -66.33 -19.37 14.27
C HIS A 32 -65.24 -19.32 13.18
N GLN A 33 -65.61 -19.11 11.91
CA GLN A 33 -64.65 -18.98 10.81
C GLN A 33 -63.81 -17.71 10.90
N SER A 34 -64.43 -16.60 11.27
CA SER A 34 -63.73 -15.33 11.51
C SER A 34 -62.74 -15.46 12.68
N ASN A 35 -63.14 -16.11 13.76
CA ASN A 35 -62.27 -16.36 14.91
C ASN A 35 -61.11 -17.30 14.54
N LEU A 36 -61.36 -18.37 13.78
CA LEU A 36 -60.30 -19.26 13.30
C LEU A 36 -59.31 -18.50 12.40
N ALA A 37 -59.80 -17.70 11.45
CA ALA A 37 -58.97 -16.89 10.56
C ALA A 37 -58.13 -15.85 11.32
N TYR A 38 -58.70 -15.24 12.37
CA TYR A 38 -57.99 -14.34 13.26
C TYR A 38 -56.85 -15.04 14.01
N TRP A 39 -57.11 -16.20 14.61
CA TRP A 39 -56.08 -16.93 15.36
C TRP A 39 -55.00 -17.53 14.45
N LEU A 40 -55.34 -17.95 13.24
CA LEU A 40 -54.37 -18.37 12.22
C LEU A 40 -53.46 -17.21 11.79
N LYS A 41 -54.03 -16.03 11.50
CA LYS A 41 -53.26 -14.80 11.22
C LYS A 41 -52.38 -14.42 12.41
N LYS A 42 -52.91 -14.51 13.64
CA LYS A 42 -52.16 -14.21 14.86
C LYS A 42 -50.99 -15.17 15.07
N ARG A 43 -51.18 -16.46 14.79
CA ARG A 43 -50.09 -17.46 14.84
C ARG A 43 -49.01 -17.16 13.79
N TYR A 44 -49.42 -16.79 12.59
CA TYR A 44 -48.50 -16.36 11.53
C TYR A 44 -47.68 -15.12 11.93
N LEU A 45 -48.26 -14.16 12.65
CA LEU A 45 -47.58 -12.94 13.10
C LEU A 45 -46.63 -13.15 14.30
N LEU A 46 -46.70 -14.27 15.02
CA LEU A 46 -45.79 -14.56 16.13
C LEU A 46 -44.40 -14.98 15.62
N LYS A 47 -43.34 -14.34 16.16
CA LYS A 47 -41.92 -14.64 15.86
C LYS A 47 -41.66 -16.15 16.08
N GLY A 48 -41.20 -16.83 15.02
CA GLY A 48 -40.87 -18.27 15.05
C GLY A 48 -41.95 -19.22 14.48
N ALA A 49 -43.13 -18.71 14.11
CA ALA A 49 -44.25 -19.54 13.60
C ALA A 49 -44.88 -19.01 12.30
N LYS A 50 -44.12 -18.28 11.47
CA LYS A 50 -44.54 -17.83 10.14
C LYS A 50 -44.77 -19.02 9.21
N LYS A 51 -45.93 -19.67 9.33
CA LYS A 51 -46.40 -20.72 8.42
C LYS A 51 -47.21 -20.04 7.31
N PRO A 52 -46.71 -19.98 6.06
CA PRO A 52 -47.45 -19.37 4.95
C PRO A 52 -48.82 -20.03 4.76
N ASP A 53 -48.93 -21.33 5.06
CA ASP A 53 -50.18 -22.08 5.04
C ASP A 53 -51.25 -21.51 5.99
N ASP A 54 -50.86 -21.00 7.15
CA ASP A 54 -51.79 -20.36 8.10
C ASP A 54 -52.32 -19.03 7.55
N LEU A 55 -51.47 -18.26 6.87
CA LEU A 55 -51.86 -17.00 6.23
C LEU A 55 -52.79 -17.26 5.04
N ASN A 56 -52.46 -18.25 4.20
CA ASN A 56 -53.28 -18.67 3.06
C ASN A 56 -54.63 -19.24 3.52
N GLU A 57 -54.65 -20.05 4.58
CA GLU A 57 -55.88 -20.57 5.16
C GLU A 57 -56.72 -19.45 5.79
N ALA A 58 -56.10 -18.48 6.46
CA ALA A 58 -56.79 -17.31 6.98
C ALA A 58 -57.42 -16.46 5.85
N ILE A 59 -56.67 -16.16 4.77
CA ILE A 59 -57.19 -15.42 3.60
C ILE A 59 -58.36 -16.16 2.96
N ARG A 60 -58.25 -17.48 2.80
CA ARG A 60 -59.34 -18.33 2.27
C ARG A 60 -60.58 -18.25 3.15
N LEU A 61 -60.42 -18.34 4.47
CA LEU A 61 -61.53 -18.24 5.43
C LEU A 61 -62.16 -16.84 5.43
N TRP A 62 -61.35 -15.78 5.37
CA TRP A 62 -61.85 -14.40 5.26
C TRP A 62 -62.64 -14.18 3.96
N ARG A 63 -62.15 -14.66 2.80
CA ARG A 63 -62.88 -14.60 1.53
C ARG A 63 -64.21 -15.37 1.61
N GLN A 64 -64.22 -16.55 2.22
CA GLN A 64 -65.46 -17.32 2.42
C GLN A 64 -66.46 -16.62 3.33
N VAL A 65 -65.99 -15.95 4.39
CA VAL A 65 -66.84 -15.15 5.28
C VAL A 65 -67.43 -13.96 4.52
N ILE A 66 -66.64 -13.24 3.73
CA ILE A 66 -67.13 -12.12 2.90
C ILE A 66 -68.18 -12.60 1.90
N VAL A 67 -67.92 -13.68 1.16
CA VAL A 67 -68.90 -14.24 0.21
C VAL A 67 -70.20 -14.64 0.91
N ARG A 68 -70.14 -15.14 2.16
CA ARG A 68 -71.35 -15.49 2.94
C ARG A 68 -72.09 -14.25 3.45
N LEU A 69 -71.37 -13.17 3.78
CA LEU A 69 -71.97 -11.89 4.16
C LEU A 69 -72.58 -11.17 2.93
N ASP A 70 -71.97 -11.32 1.75
CA ASP A 70 -72.45 -10.76 0.48
C ASP A 70 -73.62 -11.56 -0.13
N SER A 71 -73.71 -12.87 0.13
CA SER A 71 -74.77 -13.75 -0.42
C SER A 71 -76.02 -13.88 0.47
N THR A 72 -76.03 -13.25 1.64
CA THR A 72 -77.25 -13.14 2.45
C THR A 72 -78.09 -11.95 2.02
N ASP A 73 -79.28 -12.22 1.46
CA ASP A 73 -80.36 -11.24 1.32
C ASP A 73 -80.59 -10.51 2.67
N PRO A 74 -80.68 -9.17 2.72
CA PRO A 74 -80.87 -8.43 3.96
C PRO A 74 -82.34 -8.59 4.38
N PRO A 75 -82.70 -9.50 5.31
CA PRO A 75 -82.69 -9.15 6.73
C PRO A 75 -82.66 -10.39 7.66
N LYS A 76 -81.47 -10.92 8.01
CA LYS A 76 -81.35 -11.91 9.11
C LYS A 76 -80.22 -11.66 10.10
N PHE A 77 -79.44 -10.60 9.93
CA PHE A 77 -78.60 -10.08 11.00
C PHE A 77 -79.33 -8.94 11.70
N ALA A 78 -79.81 -9.20 12.91
CA ALA A 78 -80.39 -8.19 13.77
C ALA A 78 -79.38 -7.03 13.96
N ALA A 79 -79.88 -5.82 13.72
CA ALA A 79 -79.15 -4.55 13.62
C ALA A 79 -78.23 -4.43 12.39
N ALA A 80 -78.67 -3.62 11.41
CA ALA A 80 -77.86 -3.20 10.27
C ALA A 80 -76.50 -2.61 10.67
N SER A 81 -76.32 -2.14 11.91
CA SER A 81 -75.02 -1.69 12.45
C SER A 81 -74.06 -2.82 12.82
N ALA A 82 -74.55 -3.94 13.36
CA ALA A 82 -73.70 -5.04 13.83
C ALA A 82 -73.13 -5.87 12.66
N ALA A 83 -73.94 -6.12 11.63
CA ALA A 83 -73.48 -6.79 10.41
C ALA A 83 -72.47 -5.95 9.63
N SER A 84 -72.69 -4.62 9.57
CA SER A 84 -71.78 -3.66 8.94
C SER A 84 -70.43 -3.59 9.66
N ALA A 85 -70.43 -3.61 11.01
CA ALA A 85 -69.22 -3.65 11.82
C ALA A 85 -68.42 -4.95 11.63
N VAL A 86 -69.09 -6.10 11.56
CA VAL A 86 -68.45 -7.40 11.29
C VAL A 86 -67.88 -7.42 9.87
N TYR A 87 -68.62 -6.91 8.88
CA TYR A 87 -68.15 -6.80 7.50
C TYR A 87 -66.93 -5.88 7.38
N ALA A 88 -66.93 -4.75 8.09
CA ALA A 88 -65.81 -3.81 8.13
C ALA A 88 -64.56 -4.46 8.75
N ALA A 89 -64.71 -5.15 9.89
CA ALA A 89 -63.61 -5.83 10.56
C ALA A 89 -63.01 -6.97 9.72
N VAL A 90 -63.86 -7.79 9.09
CA VAL A 90 -63.47 -8.89 8.20
C VAL A 90 -62.73 -8.34 6.96
N SER A 91 -63.27 -7.30 6.32
CA SER A 91 -62.69 -6.68 5.12
C SER A 91 -61.34 -6.04 5.40
N ASN A 92 -61.19 -5.35 6.53
CA ASN A 92 -59.90 -4.81 6.97
C ASN A 92 -58.90 -5.92 7.31
N ASN A 93 -59.35 -7.02 7.93
CA ASN A 93 -58.48 -8.14 8.24
C ASN A 93 -57.98 -8.85 6.98
N LEU A 94 -58.83 -9.00 5.97
CA LEU A 94 -58.47 -9.52 4.65
C LEU A 94 -57.48 -8.59 3.95
N GLY A 95 -57.75 -7.29 3.88
CA GLY A 95 -56.85 -6.31 3.26
C GLY A 95 -55.46 -6.32 3.89
N ASN A 96 -55.38 -6.34 5.23
CA ASN A 96 -54.11 -6.47 5.94
C ASN A 96 -53.42 -7.83 5.68
N SER A 97 -54.17 -8.92 5.56
CA SER A 97 -53.60 -10.24 5.25
C SER A 97 -53.09 -10.33 3.80
N LEU A 98 -53.76 -9.69 2.85
CA LEU A 98 -53.32 -9.57 1.46
C LEU A 98 -52.06 -8.70 1.36
N GLY A 99 -51.97 -7.61 2.13
CA GLY A 99 -50.73 -6.84 2.26
C GLY A 99 -49.56 -7.67 2.80
N HIS A 100 -49.81 -8.57 3.77
CA HIS A 100 -48.81 -9.54 4.21
C HIS A 100 -48.49 -10.62 3.17
N LEU A 101 -49.46 -11.03 2.34
CA LEU A 101 -49.25 -11.99 1.25
C LEU A 101 -48.39 -11.38 0.14
N PHE A 102 -48.64 -10.13 -0.25
CA PHE A 102 -47.81 -9.37 -1.18
C PHE A 102 -46.34 -9.34 -0.76
N GLY A 103 -46.08 -9.19 0.55
CA GLY A 103 -44.72 -9.28 1.09
C GLY A 103 -43.98 -10.57 0.73
N HIS A 104 -44.70 -11.66 0.42
CA HIS A 104 -44.16 -12.94 -0.04
C HIS A 104 -44.28 -13.15 -1.55
N THR A 105 -45.42 -12.82 -2.15
CA THR A 105 -45.74 -13.13 -3.56
C THR A 105 -45.21 -12.08 -4.53
N LYS A 106 -45.08 -10.83 -4.07
CA LYS A 106 -44.78 -9.65 -4.90
C LYS A 106 -45.78 -9.44 -6.06
N ASP A 107 -46.99 -9.98 -5.95
CA ASP A 107 -48.03 -9.81 -6.96
C ASP A 107 -48.86 -8.54 -6.67
N ILE A 108 -48.82 -7.57 -7.58
CA ILE A 108 -49.54 -6.30 -7.41
C ILE A 108 -51.06 -6.50 -7.33
N ALA A 109 -51.59 -7.58 -7.88
CA ALA A 109 -53.01 -7.91 -7.77
C ALA A 109 -53.45 -8.11 -6.31
N ASP A 110 -52.55 -8.60 -5.44
CA ASP A 110 -52.80 -8.74 -4.00
C ASP A 110 -52.91 -7.37 -3.32
N LEU A 111 -52.11 -6.36 -3.73
CA LEU A 111 -52.21 -4.98 -3.24
C LEU A 111 -53.45 -4.26 -3.75
N GLU A 112 -53.82 -4.47 -5.02
CA GLU A 112 -55.04 -3.91 -5.59
C GLU A 112 -56.29 -4.45 -4.89
N GLU A 113 -56.34 -5.77 -4.64
CA GLU A 113 -57.40 -6.36 -3.82
C GLU A 113 -57.32 -5.85 -2.37
N ALA A 114 -56.13 -5.70 -1.78
CA ALA A 114 -55.98 -5.18 -0.42
C ALA A 114 -56.56 -3.76 -0.27
N VAL A 115 -56.24 -2.86 -1.20
CA VAL A 115 -56.78 -1.49 -1.25
C VAL A 115 -58.30 -1.53 -1.40
N GLN A 116 -58.82 -2.33 -2.32
CA GLN A 116 -60.27 -2.48 -2.53
C GLN A 116 -60.99 -2.94 -1.25
N ARG A 117 -60.40 -3.89 -0.50
CA ARG A 117 -60.97 -4.42 0.74
C ARG A 117 -60.87 -3.45 1.91
N CYS A 118 -59.77 -2.72 2.03
CA CYS A 118 -59.63 -1.67 3.05
C CYS A 118 -60.61 -0.50 2.78
N TRP A 119 -60.83 -0.11 1.53
CA TRP A 119 -61.87 0.86 1.16
C TRP A 119 -63.28 0.36 1.47
N SER A 120 -63.56 -0.92 1.20
CA SER A 120 -64.84 -1.55 1.56
C SER A 120 -65.06 -1.57 3.08
N ALA A 121 -64.00 -1.73 3.87
CA ALA A 121 -64.06 -1.66 5.33
C ALA A 121 -64.38 -0.25 5.85
N VAL A 122 -63.72 0.78 5.33
CA VAL A 122 -63.99 2.19 5.68
C VAL A 122 -65.42 2.57 5.27
N LYS A 123 -65.89 2.13 4.10
CA LYS A 123 -67.25 2.42 3.61
C LYS A 123 -68.36 1.71 4.42
N ALA A 124 -68.06 0.54 4.98
CA ALA A 124 -68.99 -0.21 5.82
C ALA A 124 -68.99 0.25 7.29
N ALA A 125 -68.01 1.05 7.72
CA ALA A 125 -68.01 1.64 9.05
C ALA A 125 -69.06 2.76 9.17
N THR A 126 -69.96 2.65 10.14
CA THR A 126 -70.97 3.68 10.41
C THR A 126 -70.38 4.89 11.15
N SER A 127 -70.93 6.09 10.93
CA SER A 127 -70.53 7.29 11.67
C SER A 127 -70.64 7.06 13.18
N GLY A 128 -69.49 7.03 13.89
CA GLY A 128 -69.41 6.73 15.32
C GLY A 128 -68.72 5.40 15.68
N ASP A 129 -68.25 4.62 14.70
CA ASP A 129 -67.45 3.41 14.95
C ASP A 129 -66.09 3.77 15.59
N SER A 130 -65.84 3.28 16.80
CA SER A 130 -64.59 3.53 17.54
C SER A 130 -63.36 2.93 16.86
N GLU A 131 -63.54 2.00 15.91
CA GLU A 131 -62.47 1.32 15.19
C GLU A 131 -62.21 1.91 13.79
N LEU A 132 -62.92 2.99 13.40
CA LEU A 132 -62.78 3.65 12.09
C LEU A 132 -61.31 3.99 11.77
N TRP A 133 -60.57 4.51 12.76
CA TRP A 133 -59.15 4.84 12.62
C TRP A 133 -58.28 3.62 12.23
N ARG A 134 -58.64 2.40 12.65
CA ARG A 134 -57.94 1.17 12.26
C ARG A 134 -58.18 0.84 10.79
N TYR A 135 -59.38 1.12 10.29
CA TYR A 135 -59.76 0.89 8.90
C TYR A 135 -59.12 1.95 7.98
N GLU A 136 -59.10 3.21 8.40
CA GLU A 136 -58.40 4.29 7.71
C GLU A 136 -56.90 4.02 7.65
N ARG A 137 -56.28 3.59 8.76
CA ARG A 137 -54.87 3.18 8.78
C ARG A 137 -54.58 1.98 7.88
N GLY A 138 -55.48 0.99 7.85
CA GLY A 138 -55.38 -0.16 6.96
C GLY A 138 -55.48 0.23 5.48
N ARG A 139 -56.34 1.19 5.14
CA ARG A 139 -56.45 1.80 3.81
C ARG A 139 -55.18 2.56 3.45
N ASP A 140 -54.72 3.45 4.32
CA ASP A 140 -53.56 4.30 4.07
C ASP A 140 -52.30 3.44 3.86
N ASN A 141 -52.08 2.44 4.72
CA ASN A 141 -50.97 1.50 4.53
C ASN A 141 -51.05 0.72 3.19
N ALA A 142 -52.24 0.25 2.80
CA ALA A 142 -52.41 -0.46 1.54
C ALA A 142 -52.23 0.47 0.32
N GLN A 143 -52.70 1.72 0.43
CA GLN A 143 -52.60 2.75 -0.60
C GLN A 143 -51.15 3.24 -0.76
N THR A 144 -50.44 3.53 0.34
CA THR A 144 -49.02 3.90 0.32
C THR A 144 -48.18 2.79 -0.31
N ASN A 145 -48.39 1.53 0.07
CA ASN A 145 -47.67 0.41 -0.55
C ASN A 145 -47.96 0.27 -2.06
N LEU A 146 -49.19 0.56 -2.50
CA LEU A 146 -49.55 0.55 -3.92
C LEU A 146 -48.97 1.76 -4.67
N ASP A 147 -48.96 2.94 -4.05
CA ASP A 147 -48.42 4.18 -4.61
C ASP A 147 -46.89 4.11 -4.72
N ASP A 148 -46.20 3.51 -3.75
CA ASP A 148 -44.75 3.26 -3.80
C ASP A 148 -44.40 2.30 -4.95
N GLU A 149 -45.16 1.21 -5.13
CA GLU A 149 -44.99 0.27 -6.25
C GLU A 149 -45.38 0.87 -7.61
N ARG A 150 -46.36 1.79 -7.64
CA ARG A 150 -46.71 2.55 -8.85
C ARG A 150 -45.65 3.59 -9.18
N SER A 151 -45.12 4.31 -8.19
CA SER A 151 -44.02 5.27 -8.34
C SER A 151 -42.76 4.57 -8.87
N LEU A 152 -42.48 3.34 -8.40
CA LEU A 152 -41.45 2.47 -8.95
C LEU A 152 -41.66 2.16 -10.44
N ARG A 153 -42.90 2.01 -10.91
CA ARG A 153 -43.25 1.78 -12.34
C ARG A 153 -43.33 3.07 -13.17
N GLU A 154 -43.78 4.18 -12.60
CA GLU A 154 -43.96 5.50 -13.24
C GLU A 154 -42.64 6.19 -13.64
N THR A 155 -41.50 5.75 -13.10
CA THR A 155 -40.15 6.15 -13.58
C THR A 155 -39.88 5.82 -15.06
N SER A 156 -40.77 5.08 -15.73
CA SER A 156 -40.71 4.77 -17.15
C SER A 156 -41.55 5.67 -18.07
N GLU A 157 -42.57 6.38 -17.57
CA GLU A 157 -43.39 7.31 -18.37
C GLU A 157 -42.85 8.75 -18.36
N VAL A 158 -42.24 9.18 -17.25
CA VAL A 158 -41.46 10.42 -17.17
C VAL A 158 -40.33 10.44 -18.23
N LYS A 159 -39.79 9.27 -18.57
CA LYS A 159 -38.80 9.05 -19.65
C LYS A 159 -39.31 9.41 -21.06
N LEU A 160 -40.62 9.31 -21.31
CA LEU A 160 -41.23 9.56 -22.63
C LEU A 160 -41.62 11.03 -22.80
N SER A 161 -42.18 11.64 -21.75
CA SER A 161 -42.54 13.07 -21.72
C SER A 161 -41.30 13.98 -21.84
N LEU A 162 -40.23 13.73 -21.07
CA LEU A 162 -39.02 14.57 -21.10
C LEU A 162 -38.15 14.39 -22.36
N ARG A 163 -38.19 13.22 -23.01
CA ARG A 163 -37.55 13.01 -24.33
C ARG A 163 -38.19 13.84 -25.43
N GLN A 164 -39.50 14.06 -25.35
CA GLN A 164 -40.23 14.92 -26.30
C GLN A 164 -39.88 16.40 -26.09
N THR A 165 -39.63 16.83 -24.86
CA THR A 165 -39.19 18.21 -24.55
C THR A 165 -37.75 18.50 -24.99
N ILE A 166 -36.86 17.50 -25.03
CA ILE A 166 -35.47 17.65 -25.54
C ILE A 166 -35.45 17.88 -27.06
N ALA A 167 -36.42 17.31 -27.79
CA ALA A 167 -36.49 17.40 -29.24
C ALA A 167 -37.01 18.76 -29.75
N SER A 168 -37.55 19.62 -28.87
CA SER A 168 -38.15 20.92 -29.24
C SER A 168 -37.29 22.14 -28.91
N ILE A 169 -36.05 21.97 -28.45
CA ILE A 169 -35.20 23.09 -28.03
C ILE A 169 -34.51 23.74 -29.24
N SER A 170 -34.97 24.95 -29.59
CA SER A 170 -34.29 25.90 -30.48
C SER A 170 -33.03 26.49 -29.82
N GLU A 171 -32.00 26.80 -30.60
CA GLU A 171 -30.68 27.27 -30.13
C GLU A 171 -30.66 28.72 -29.57
N ASP A 172 -31.75 29.48 -29.65
CA ASP A 172 -31.69 30.95 -29.55
C ASP A 172 -32.04 31.60 -28.18
N GLU A 173 -32.42 30.88 -27.13
CA GLU A 173 -32.72 31.48 -25.80
C GLU A 173 -31.86 30.91 -24.66
N VAL A 174 -30.75 31.60 -24.35
CA VAL A 174 -29.70 31.19 -23.40
C VAL A 174 -30.19 31.06 -21.94
N GLN A 175 -31.11 31.93 -21.51
CA GLN A 175 -31.62 31.93 -20.11
C GLN A 175 -32.50 30.70 -19.83
N ASP A 176 -33.42 30.39 -20.76
CA ASP A 176 -34.36 29.27 -20.65
C ASP A 176 -33.63 27.91 -20.78
N ARG A 177 -32.56 27.88 -21.59
CA ARG A 177 -31.65 26.73 -21.69
C ARG A 177 -30.95 26.40 -20.37
N SER A 178 -30.45 27.41 -19.64
CA SER A 178 -29.72 27.19 -18.38
C SER A 178 -30.61 26.57 -17.29
N SER A 179 -31.85 27.04 -17.16
CA SER A 179 -32.84 26.54 -16.21
C SER A 179 -33.34 25.14 -16.56
N ARG A 180 -33.65 24.88 -17.85
CA ARG A 180 -34.08 23.54 -18.30
C ARG A 180 -32.98 22.47 -18.16
N LEU A 181 -31.71 22.84 -18.41
CA LEU A 181 -30.57 21.94 -18.17
C LEU A 181 -30.38 21.64 -16.68
N HIS A 182 -30.63 22.64 -15.83
CA HIS A 182 -30.57 22.48 -14.38
C HIS A 182 -31.66 21.52 -13.88
N GLU A 183 -32.92 21.73 -14.29
CA GLU A 183 -34.05 20.86 -13.95
C GLU A 183 -33.83 19.42 -14.42
N LEU A 184 -33.32 19.23 -15.65
CA LEU A 184 -32.98 17.89 -16.15
C LEU A 184 -31.87 17.24 -15.32
N GLY A 185 -30.86 18.04 -14.91
CA GLY A 185 -29.82 17.58 -14.00
C GLY A 185 -30.37 17.16 -12.64
N ASN A 186 -31.37 17.87 -12.11
CA ASN A 186 -32.04 17.54 -10.84
C ASN A 186 -32.82 16.23 -10.97
N ALA A 187 -33.57 16.05 -12.06
CA ALA A 187 -34.32 14.82 -12.30
C ALA A 187 -33.41 13.57 -12.39
N PHE A 188 -32.24 13.69 -13.02
CA PHE A 188 -31.25 12.59 -13.02
C PHE A 188 -30.63 12.37 -11.63
N TYR A 189 -30.40 13.43 -10.86
CA TYR A 189 -29.89 13.32 -9.49
C TYR A 189 -30.91 12.68 -8.53
N GLU A 190 -32.17 13.07 -8.60
CA GLU A 190 -33.26 12.45 -7.84
C GLU A 190 -33.40 10.98 -8.21
N ARG A 191 -33.37 10.66 -9.52
CA ARG A 191 -33.40 9.27 -9.95
C ARG A 191 -32.22 8.49 -9.39
N TYR A 192 -31.01 9.04 -9.43
CA TYR A 192 -29.84 8.42 -8.79
C TYR A 192 -30.05 8.20 -7.29
N ALA A 193 -30.66 9.15 -6.56
CA ALA A 193 -30.94 8.97 -5.13
C ALA A 193 -31.82 7.75 -4.84
N PHE A 194 -32.75 7.42 -5.74
CA PHE A 194 -33.62 6.25 -5.64
C PHE A 194 -33.03 4.96 -6.26
N THR A 195 -32.41 5.04 -7.44
CA THR A 195 -31.94 3.87 -8.20
C THR A 195 -30.52 3.45 -7.88
N GLN A 196 -29.73 4.37 -7.31
CA GLN A 196 -28.28 4.23 -7.11
C GLN A 196 -27.51 3.92 -8.42
N ASP A 197 -28.08 4.26 -9.59
CA ASP A 197 -27.41 4.08 -10.89
C ASP A 197 -26.35 5.18 -11.10
N PRO A 198 -25.04 4.85 -11.11
CA PRO A 198 -23.98 5.85 -11.25
C PRO A 198 -24.04 6.61 -12.59
N GLU A 199 -24.62 6.00 -13.63
CA GLU A 199 -24.78 6.65 -14.94
C GLU A 199 -25.68 7.89 -14.85
N ASP A 200 -26.68 7.86 -13.97
CA ASP A 200 -27.56 9.00 -13.74
C ASP A 200 -26.85 10.13 -13.00
N LEU A 201 -26.00 9.80 -12.03
CA LEU A 201 -25.14 10.78 -11.38
C LEU A 201 -24.15 11.41 -12.36
N TYR A 202 -23.54 10.62 -13.25
CA TYR A 202 -22.63 11.14 -14.28
C TYR A 202 -23.35 12.05 -15.28
N ARG A 203 -24.60 11.74 -15.62
CA ARG A 203 -25.43 12.62 -16.45
C ARG A 203 -25.79 13.91 -15.73
N ALA A 204 -26.16 13.83 -14.44
CA ALA A 204 -26.44 15.00 -13.61
C ALA A 204 -25.23 15.94 -13.49
N VAL A 205 -24.01 15.39 -13.35
CA VAL A 205 -22.75 16.17 -13.33
C VAL A 205 -22.48 16.82 -14.69
N ARG A 206 -22.66 16.09 -15.79
CA ARG A 206 -22.45 16.62 -17.16
C ARG A 206 -23.39 17.79 -17.45
N LEU A 207 -24.66 17.64 -17.10
CA LEU A 207 -25.67 18.69 -17.23
C LEU A 207 -25.36 19.86 -16.29
N GLY A 208 -24.94 19.61 -15.05
CA GLY A 208 -24.52 20.67 -14.12
C GLY A 208 -23.35 21.52 -14.64
N ARG A 209 -22.35 20.91 -15.29
CA ARG A 209 -21.26 21.64 -15.95
C ARG A 209 -21.77 22.52 -17.09
N GLN A 210 -22.68 22.00 -17.92
CA GLN A 210 -23.29 22.75 -19.02
C GLN A 210 -24.17 23.91 -18.49
N THR A 211 -24.95 23.67 -17.43
CA THR A 211 -25.71 24.71 -16.73
C THR A 211 -24.80 25.84 -16.26
N CYS A 212 -23.67 25.52 -15.62
CA CYS A 212 -22.72 26.54 -15.13
C CYS A 212 -22.04 27.30 -16.28
N GLN A 213 -21.79 26.67 -17.43
CA GLN A 213 -21.25 27.35 -18.62
C GLN A 213 -22.25 28.31 -19.27
N CYS A 214 -23.55 28.00 -19.21
CA CYS A 214 -24.61 28.82 -19.79
C CYS A 214 -25.20 29.85 -18.82
N THR A 215 -24.83 29.84 -17.54
CA THR A 215 -25.33 30.80 -16.54
C THR A 215 -24.34 31.97 -16.41
N PRO A 216 -24.74 33.22 -16.70
CA PRO A 216 -23.87 34.39 -16.50
C PRO A 216 -23.51 34.60 -15.02
N ALA A 217 -22.30 35.06 -14.73
CA ALA A 217 -21.85 35.34 -13.36
C ALA A 217 -22.63 36.46 -12.65
N THR A 218 -23.42 37.25 -13.39
CA THR A 218 -24.32 38.29 -12.87
C THR A 218 -25.69 37.76 -12.46
N ASP A 219 -25.99 36.48 -12.73
CA ASP A 219 -27.25 35.83 -12.36
C ASP A 219 -27.21 35.44 -10.87
N SER A 220 -28.27 35.79 -10.13
CA SER A 220 -28.42 35.43 -8.71
C SER A 220 -28.41 33.92 -8.46
N ALA A 221 -28.75 33.09 -9.46
CA ALA A 221 -28.73 31.64 -9.36
C ALA A 221 -27.35 31.01 -9.65
N PHE A 222 -26.34 31.80 -10.06
CA PHE A 222 -25.04 31.30 -10.48
C PHE A 222 -24.32 30.51 -9.38
N ASP A 223 -24.22 31.08 -8.17
CA ASP A 223 -23.53 30.42 -7.06
C ASP A 223 -24.31 29.20 -6.54
N ALA A 224 -25.64 29.26 -6.51
CA ALA A 224 -26.49 28.12 -6.15
C ALA A 224 -26.30 26.94 -7.11
N ARG A 225 -26.32 27.19 -8.43
CA ARG A 225 -26.09 26.16 -9.46
C ARG A 225 -24.68 25.58 -9.41
N ARG A 226 -23.67 26.40 -9.08
CA ARG A 226 -22.30 25.93 -8.85
C ARG A 226 -22.21 25.06 -7.61
N LEU A 227 -22.87 25.43 -6.50
CA LEU A 227 -22.91 24.59 -5.30
C LEU A 227 -23.56 23.23 -5.58
N ASP A 228 -24.67 23.20 -6.31
CA ASP A 228 -25.33 21.96 -6.71
C ASP A 228 -24.42 21.07 -7.56
N LEU A 229 -23.64 21.66 -8.48
CA LEU A 229 -22.59 20.95 -9.20
C LEU A 229 -21.51 20.43 -8.24
N GLY A 230 -21.06 21.25 -7.30
CA GLY A 230 -20.08 20.88 -6.28
C GLY A 230 -20.52 19.66 -5.45
N TYR A 231 -21.79 19.60 -5.02
CA TYR A 231 -22.35 18.47 -4.29
C TYR A 231 -22.38 17.19 -5.14
N ARG A 232 -22.82 17.29 -6.40
CA ARG A 232 -22.83 16.15 -7.32
C ARG A 232 -21.42 15.65 -7.65
N LEU A 233 -20.43 16.55 -7.70
CA LEU A 233 -19.04 16.19 -7.92
C LEU A 233 -18.42 15.46 -6.72
N LEU A 234 -18.80 15.79 -5.48
CA LEU A 234 -18.40 15.02 -4.29
C LEU A 234 -18.98 13.60 -4.34
N LEU A 235 -20.28 13.47 -4.58
CA LEU A 235 -20.93 12.16 -4.71
C LEU A 235 -20.36 11.36 -5.89
N SER A 236 -20.06 12.02 -7.01
CA SER A 236 -19.44 11.37 -8.17
C SER A 236 -18.03 10.88 -7.86
N TYR A 237 -17.29 11.57 -6.98
CA TYR A 237 -15.98 11.11 -6.53
C TYR A 237 -16.08 9.82 -5.71
N GLU A 238 -17.08 9.67 -4.84
CA GLU A 238 -17.28 8.46 -4.04
C GLU A 238 -17.42 7.21 -4.94
N HIS A 239 -18.12 7.32 -6.07
CA HIS A 239 -18.29 6.23 -7.04
C HIS A 239 -17.12 6.03 -8.00
N SER A 240 -16.52 7.13 -8.49
CA SER A 240 -15.54 7.07 -9.59
C SER A 240 -14.08 7.12 -9.15
N GLY A 241 -13.80 7.59 -7.93
CA GLY A 241 -12.46 7.92 -7.46
C GLY A 241 -11.78 9.03 -8.27
N ASN A 242 -12.52 9.82 -9.06
CA ASN A 242 -11.95 10.85 -9.93
C ASN A 242 -11.48 12.08 -9.15
N THR A 243 -10.17 12.21 -8.93
CA THR A 243 -9.58 13.35 -8.21
C THR A 243 -9.80 14.71 -8.84
N ILE A 244 -10.04 14.76 -10.15
CA ILE A 244 -10.30 16.03 -10.84
C ILE A 244 -11.65 16.59 -10.36
N SER A 245 -12.68 15.74 -10.31
CA SER A 245 -14.00 16.10 -9.78
C SER A 245 -13.93 16.53 -8.30
N LEU A 246 -13.12 15.85 -7.48
CA LEU A 246 -12.94 16.22 -6.07
C LEU A 246 -12.25 17.59 -5.90
N LYS A 247 -11.21 17.86 -6.69
CA LYS A 247 -10.53 19.18 -6.70
C LYS A 247 -11.47 20.29 -7.13
N GLU A 248 -12.25 20.04 -8.17
CA GLU A 248 -13.26 20.97 -8.68
C GLU A 248 -14.33 21.27 -7.62
N ALA A 249 -14.89 20.24 -6.96
CA ALA A 249 -15.89 20.40 -5.91
C ALA A 249 -15.38 21.26 -4.73
N VAL A 250 -14.20 20.93 -4.21
CA VAL A 250 -13.60 21.67 -3.08
C VAL A 250 -13.26 23.10 -3.46
N GLN A 251 -12.83 23.35 -4.71
CA GLN A 251 -12.57 24.70 -5.18
C GLN A 251 -13.86 25.51 -5.29
N ILE A 252 -14.92 24.93 -5.87
CA ILE A 252 -16.23 25.59 -5.95
C ILE A 252 -16.75 25.99 -4.57
N MET A 253 -16.69 25.08 -3.58
CA MET A 253 -17.17 25.37 -2.23
C MET A 253 -16.34 26.47 -1.54
N LYS A 254 -15.03 26.52 -1.79
CA LYS A 254 -14.15 27.60 -1.29
C LYS A 254 -14.47 28.95 -1.93
N ASP A 255 -14.64 28.97 -3.25
CA ASP A 255 -14.96 30.20 -3.99
C ASP A 255 -16.29 30.80 -3.51
N VAL A 256 -17.32 29.95 -3.38
CA VAL A 256 -18.64 30.38 -2.94
C VAL A 256 -18.63 30.81 -1.47
N LEU A 257 -17.87 30.16 -0.59
CA LEU A 257 -17.69 30.60 0.80
C LEU A 257 -16.99 31.97 0.95
N GLN A 258 -16.19 32.39 -0.04
CA GLN A 258 -15.57 33.71 -0.08
C GLN A 258 -16.55 34.78 -0.58
N ALA A 259 -17.49 34.42 -1.46
CA ALA A 259 -18.47 35.34 -2.03
C ALA A 259 -19.67 35.62 -1.12
N ILE A 260 -20.09 34.63 -0.31
CA ILE A 260 -21.28 34.73 0.54
C ILE A 260 -20.97 35.36 1.91
N PRO A 261 -21.83 36.25 2.45
CA PRO A 261 -21.70 36.83 3.80
C PRO A 261 -21.55 35.79 4.94
N LEU A 262 -20.88 36.18 6.03
CA LEU A 262 -20.60 35.32 7.19
C LEU A 262 -21.87 34.81 7.92
N ASN A 263 -22.98 35.52 7.78
CA ASN A 263 -24.27 35.24 8.43
C ASN A 263 -25.29 34.57 7.50
N ALA A 264 -24.90 34.16 6.28
CA ALA A 264 -25.81 33.49 5.38
C ALA A 264 -26.25 32.12 5.92
N PRO A 265 -27.55 31.77 5.82
CA PRO A 265 -28.10 30.52 6.36
C PRO A 265 -27.43 29.28 5.74
N ASP A 266 -27.11 29.33 4.44
CA ASP A 266 -26.54 28.20 3.70
C ASP A 266 -25.05 27.94 4.02
N ARG A 267 -24.40 28.83 4.79
CA ARG A 267 -22.97 28.75 5.09
C ARG A 267 -22.61 27.49 5.88
N VAL A 268 -23.49 27.03 6.77
CA VAL A 268 -23.28 25.80 7.56
C VAL A 268 -23.24 24.57 6.65
N ASP A 269 -24.11 24.50 5.65
CA ASP A 269 -24.18 23.39 4.70
C ASP A 269 -22.96 23.36 3.77
N ILE A 270 -22.49 24.52 3.32
CA ILE A 270 -21.28 24.62 2.50
C ILE A 270 -20.03 24.22 3.30
N LEU A 271 -19.91 24.66 4.56
CA LEU A 271 -18.80 24.26 5.43
C LEU A 271 -18.83 22.74 5.71
N THR A 272 -20.02 22.17 5.94
CA THR A 272 -20.17 20.73 6.17
C THR A 272 -19.68 19.92 4.97
N ASN A 273 -20.11 20.28 3.76
CA ASN A 273 -19.72 19.61 2.53
C ASN A 273 -18.26 19.85 2.13
N LEU A 274 -17.71 21.05 2.41
CA LEU A 274 -16.28 21.31 2.27
C LEU A 274 -15.47 20.40 3.21
N GLY A 275 -15.95 20.18 4.44
CA GLY A 275 -15.35 19.24 5.38
C GLY A 275 -15.34 17.80 4.86
N VAL A 276 -16.40 17.36 4.17
CA VAL A 276 -16.44 16.05 3.50
C VAL A 276 -15.41 15.97 2.37
N GLY A 277 -15.36 16.98 1.49
CA GLY A 277 -14.39 17.01 0.39
C GLY A 277 -12.92 17.05 0.85
N LEU A 278 -12.61 17.80 1.91
CA LEU A 278 -11.27 17.83 2.51
C LEU A 278 -10.91 16.49 3.18
N ASN A 279 -11.89 15.77 3.74
CA ASN A 279 -11.67 14.43 4.26
C ASN A 279 -11.33 13.43 3.15
N PHE A 280 -12.02 13.48 2.01
CA PHE A 280 -11.65 12.65 0.85
C PHE A 280 -10.23 12.91 0.35
N PHE A 281 -9.76 14.16 0.41
CA PHE A 281 -8.35 14.47 0.14
C PHE A 281 -7.42 13.83 1.16
N TYR A 282 -7.77 13.88 2.45
CA TYR A 282 -6.98 13.26 3.50
C TYR A 282 -6.91 11.73 3.34
N GLU A 283 -8.03 11.05 3.13
CA GLU A 283 -8.08 9.58 2.96
C GLU A 283 -7.20 9.12 1.80
N ARG A 284 -7.17 9.90 0.71
CA ARG A 284 -6.40 9.55 -0.48
C ARG A 284 -4.92 9.94 -0.40
N THR A 285 -4.60 11.08 0.19
CA THR A 285 -3.23 11.62 0.20
C THR A 285 -2.46 11.31 1.48
N GLY A 286 -3.15 11.00 2.57
CA GLY A 286 -2.58 10.87 3.90
C GLY A 286 -2.02 12.17 4.49
N LEU A 287 -2.15 13.30 3.79
CA LEU A 287 -1.56 14.58 4.20
C LEU A 287 -2.33 15.19 5.36
N ILE A 288 -1.63 15.39 6.48
CA ILE A 288 -2.23 15.83 7.75
C ILE A 288 -2.88 17.23 7.67
N ASN A 289 -2.40 18.08 6.77
CA ASN A 289 -2.95 19.42 6.58
C ASN A 289 -4.43 19.38 6.16
N TYR A 290 -4.84 18.39 5.36
CA TYR A 290 -6.25 18.25 4.98
C TYR A 290 -7.13 17.78 6.15
N LEU A 291 -6.63 16.90 7.02
CA LEU A 291 -7.32 16.50 8.25
C LEU A 291 -7.46 17.68 9.22
N ALA A 292 -6.41 18.48 9.39
CA ALA A 292 -6.43 19.69 10.21
C ALA A 292 -7.42 20.73 9.66
N ASN A 293 -7.38 21.01 8.36
CA ASN A 293 -8.31 21.93 7.70
C ASN A 293 -9.76 21.45 7.79
N THR A 294 -10.00 20.15 7.67
CA THR A 294 -11.33 19.56 7.86
C THR A 294 -11.84 19.80 9.28
N MET A 295 -10.99 19.58 10.30
CA MET A 295 -11.36 19.83 11.69
C MET A 295 -11.72 21.31 11.93
N VAL A 296 -10.94 22.24 11.36
CA VAL A 296 -11.20 23.68 11.46
C VAL A 296 -12.57 24.04 10.87
N VAL A 297 -12.86 23.56 9.66
CA VAL A 297 -14.11 23.87 8.94
C VAL A 297 -15.34 23.27 9.65
N THR A 298 -15.25 22.02 10.14
CA THR A 298 -16.36 21.37 10.87
C THR A 298 -16.60 22.01 12.25
N LEU A 299 -15.54 22.47 12.93
CA LEU A 299 -15.68 23.23 14.18
C LEU A 299 -16.28 24.63 13.97
N GLN A 300 -15.98 25.28 12.83
CA GLN A 300 -16.62 26.54 12.46
C GLN A 300 -18.12 26.34 12.22
N ALA A 301 -18.52 25.31 11.48
CA ALA A 301 -19.93 24.97 11.30
C ALA A 301 -20.62 24.68 12.64
N LEU A 302 -19.97 23.92 13.54
CA LEU A 302 -20.52 23.61 14.86
C LEU A 302 -20.74 24.86 15.73
N LYS A 303 -19.83 25.85 15.66
CA LYS A 303 -19.96 27.12 16.39
C LYS A 303 -21.12 27.98 15.88
N MET A 304 -21.46 27.84 14.60
CA MET A 304 -22.57 28.57 13.97
C MET A 304 -23.94 27.92 14.24
N THR A 305 -23.97 26.65 14.64
CA THR A 305 -25.20 25.92 14.99
C THR A 305 -25.50 25.98 16.50
N SER A 306 -26.73 26.35 16.87
CA SER A 306 -27.23 26.24 18.24
C SER A 306 -27.48 24.77 18.65
N GLU A 307 -27.65 24.48 19.94
CA GLU A 307 -27.85 23.10 20.41
C GLU A 307 -29.11 22.41 19.84
N GLY A 308 -30.16 23.17 19.55
CA GLY A 308 -31.40 22.65 18.95
C GLY A 308 -31.40 22.62 17.42
N HIS A 309 -30.28 22.91 16.76
CA HIS A 309 -30.21 22.97 15.30
C HIS A 309 -30.31 21.56 14.68
N PRO A 310 -31.21 21.31 13.69
CA PRO A 310 -31.42 19.99 13.09
C PRO A 310 -30.15 19.34 12.50
N GLY A 311 -29.23 20.14 11.94
CA GLY A 311 -27.96 19.66 11.39
C GLY A 311 -26.85 19.35 12.41
N ARG A 312 -27.04 19.68 13.70
CA ARG A 312 -25.98 19.54 14.72
C ARG A 312 -25.56 18.08 14.98
N PRO A 313 -26.46 17.09 15.04
CA PRO A 313 -26.07 15.68 15.18
C PRO A 313 -25.13 15.19 14.07
N ALA A 314 -25.33 15.64 12.83
CA ALA A 314 -24.46 15.29 11.69
C ALA A 314 -23.04 15.86 11.86
N LEU A 315 -22.93 17.12 12.30
CA LEU A 315 -21.64 17.75 12.58
C LEU A 315 -20.86 17.03 13.69
N LEU A 316 -21.54 16.59 14.75
CA LEU A 316 -20.92 15.83 15.84
C LEU A 316 -20.41 14.46 15.38
N SER A 317 -21.17 13.75 14.53
CA SER A 317 -20.72 12.51 13.91
C SER A 317 -19.47 12.73 13.05
N ASN A 318 -19.45 13.78 12.24
CA ASN A 318 -18.30 14.11 11.39
C ASN A 318 -17.05 14.41 12.24
N ILE A 319 -17.19 15.15 13.34
CA ILE A 319 -16.09 15.41 14.29
C ILE A 319 -15.58 14.10 14.90
N ALA A 320 -16.50 13.21 15.29
CA ALA A 320 -16.16 11.90 15.85
C ALA A 320 -15.34 11.06 14.85
N ASP A 321 -15.64 11.10 13.56
CA ASP A 321 -14.85 10.42 12.53
C ASP A 321 -13.46 11.02 12.36
N ARG A 322 -13.34 12.36 12.41
CA ARG A 322 -12.03 13.01 12.34
C ARG A 322 -11.16 12.73 13.58
N LEU A 323 -11.76 12.68 14.76
CA LEU A 323 -11.07 12.32 16.00
C LEU A 323 -10.59 10.86 15.99
N GLN A 324 -11.39 9.94 15.45
CA GLN A 324 -10.96 8.56 15.23
C GLN A 324 -9.78 8.50 14.24
N ALA A 325 -9.84 9.23 13.11
CA ALA A 325 -8.74 9.28 12.16
C ALA A 325 -7.43 9.84 12.78
N GLN A 326 -7.55 10.81 13.70
CA GLN A 326 -6.40 11.30 14.49
C GLN A 326 -5.88 10.23 15.45
N TYR A 327 -6.74 9.47 16.09
CA TYR A 327 -6.36 8.34 16.93
C TYR A 327 -5.59 7.28 16.13
N GLU A 328 -6.12 6.85 14.99
CA GLU A 328 -5.50 5.82 14.12
C GLU A 328 -4.07 6.20 13.69
N ARG A 329 -3.79 7.50 13.57
CA ARG A 329 -2.47 8.03 13.21
C ARG A 329 -1.54 8.26 14.39
N THR A 330 -2.05 8.73 15.53
CA THR A 330 -1.23 9.18 16.66
C THR A 330 -1.13 8.16 17.79
N GLY A 331 -2.02 7.17 17.81
CA GLY A 331 -2.15 6.20 18.90
C GLY A 331 -2.67 6.78 20.22
N LYS A 332 -3.00 8.08 20.27
CA LYS A 332 -3.45 8.79 21.48
C LYS A 332 -4.89 8.39 21.83
N VAL A 333 -5.03 7.56 22.85
CA VAL A 333 -6.32 6.97 23.26
C VAL A 333 -7.35 8.04 23.63
N GLU A 334 -6.90 9.19 24.14
CA GLU A 334 -7.75 10.33 24.48
C GLU A 334 -8.57 10.79 23.28
N LYS A 335 -8.01 10.73 22.07
CA LYS A 335 -8.73 11.10 20.84
C LYS A 335 -9.81 10.12 20.44
N LEU A 336 -9.62 8.83 20.69
CA LEU A 336 -10.66 7.82 20.48
C LEU A 336 -11.78 8.00 21.52
N GLN A 337 -11.45 8.35 22.75
CA GLN A 337 -12.43 8.58 23.80
C GLN A 337 -13.26 9.85 23.52
N GLU A 338 -12.62 10.95 23.12
CA GLU A 338 -13.30 12.15 22.62
C GLU A 338 -14.20 11.80 21.42
N ALA A 339 -13.76 10.92 20.51
CA ALA A 339 -14.56 10.49 19.36
C ALA A 339 -15.83 9.74 19.78
N ILE A 340 -15.72 8.83 20.74
CA ILE A 340 -16.86 8.10 21.30
C ILE A 340 -17.84 9.06 21.96
N GLU A 341 -17.35 10.01 22.77
CA GLU A 341 -18.21 11.03 23.39
C GLU A 341 -19.00 11.84 22.36
N LYS A 342 -18.36 12.28 21.26
CA LYS A 342 -19.05 13.04 20.20
C LYS A 342 -20.04 12.16 19.43
N ALA A 343 -19.72 10.89 19.16
CA ALA A 343 -20.63 9.96 18.51
C ALA A 343 -21.85 9.63 19.40
N THR A 344 -21.65 9.41 20.70
CA THR A 344 -22.74 9.22 21.67
C THR A 344 -23.66 10.44 21.71
N ARG A 345 -23.08 11.64 21.80
CA ARG A 345 -23.87 12.88 21.81
C ARG A 345 -24.65 13.09 20.50
N ALA A 346 -24.10 12.67 19.36
CA ALA A 346 -24.80 12.71 18.08
C ALA A 346 -26.04 11.80 18.09
N VAL A 347 -25.93 10.59 18.64
CA VAL A 347 -27.05 9.66 18.80
C VAL A 347 -28.10 10.24 19.75
N GLU A 348 -27.71 10.79 20.90
CA GLU A 348 -28.63 11.39 21.87
C GLU A 348 -29.45 12.55 21.29
N LEU A 349 -28.80 13.43 20.51
CA LEU A 349 -29.44 14.60 19.93
C LEU A 349 -30.27 14.29 18.67
N THR A 350 -30.23 13.04 18.17
CA THR A 350 -31.04 12.62 17.04
C THR A 350 -32.45 12.27 17.51
N PRO A 351 -33.51 12.94 17.03
CA PRO A 351 -34.89 12.63 17.38
C PRO A 351 -35.24 11.15 17.13
N GLU A 352 -36.06 10.56 18.01
CA GLU A 352 -36.48 9.15 17.86
C GLU A 352 -37.31 8.90 16.59
N SER A 353 -37.95 9.93 16.06
CA SER A 353 -38.68 9.89 14.79
C SER A 353 -37.78 9.77 13.56
N GLU A 354 -36.48 10.11 13.66
CA GLU A 354 -35.51 10.04 12.55
C GLU A 354 -34.77 8.69 12.54
N THR A 355 -35.52 7.60 12.36
CA THR A 355 -35.02 6.22 12.53
C THR A 355 -33.82 5.88 11.64
N GLY A 356 -33.81 6.31 10.37
CA GLY A 356 -32.69 6.10 9.43
C GLY A 356 -31.41 6.78 9.89
N CYS A 357 -31.43 8.11 10.08
CA CYS A 357 -30.26 8.86 10.53
C CYS A 357 -29.76 8.41 11.91
N ARG A 358 -30.68 8.02 12.80
CA ARG A 358 -30.33 7.47 14.12
C ARG A 358 -29.60 6.14 13.97
N ALA A 359 -30.04 5.26 13.09
CA ALA A 359 -29.38 3.98 12.83
C ALA A 359 -27.97 4.15 12.24
N THR A 360 -27.77 5.06 11.28
CA THR A 360 -26.43 5.35 10.73
C THR A 360 -25.47 5.84 11.82
N ARG A 361 -25.93 6.72 12.71
CA ARG A 361 -25.14 7.24 13.83
C ARG A 361 -24.83 6.16 14.88
N LEU A 362 -25.78 5.28 15.17
CA LEU A 362 -25.57 4.11 16.03
C LEU A 362 -24.52 3.16 15.43
N ASN A 363 -24.56 2.89 14.13
CA ASN A 363 -23.56 2.07 13.45
C ASN A 363 -22.14 2.70 13.56
N ASN A 364 -22.04 4.02 13.38
CA ASN A 364 -20.78 4.75 13.52
C ASN A 364 -20.25 4.72 14.97
N LEU A 365 -21.13 4.81 15.97
CA LEU A 365 -20.76 4.64 17.38
C LEU A 365 -20.26 3.21 17.65
N GLY A 366 -20.97 2.18 17.15
CA GLY A 366 -20.54 0.79 17.26
C GLY A 366 -19.15 0.53 16.68
N ASN A 367 -18.84 1.14 15.54
CA ASN A 367 -17.50 1.09 14.93
C ASN A 367 -16.40 1.71 15.79
N LYS A 368 -16.70 2.74 16.60
CA LYS A 368 -15.71 3.35 17.51
C LYS A 368 -15.51 2.50 18.76
N LEU A 369 -16.59 1.95 19.29
CA LEU A 369 -16.57 1.07 20.46
C LEU A 369 -15.80 -0.22 20.19
N ILE A 370 -15.96 -0.84 19.00
CA ILE A 370 -15.17 -2.03 18.64
C ILE A 370 -13.68 -1.71 18.50
N ARG A 371 -13.31 -0.51 18.02
CA ARG A 371 -11.90 -0.07 17.96
C ARG A 371 -11.30 0.16 19.34
N GLU A 372 -12.07 0.69 20.28
CA GLU A 372 -11.64 0.82 21.68
C GLU A 372 -11.46 -0.56 22.31
N TYR A 373 -12.37 -1.50 22.06
CA TYR A 373 -12.22 -2.89 22.47
C TYR A 373 -10.95 -3.53 21.90
N GLU A 374 -10.72 -3.43 20.58
CA GLU A 374 -9.52 -3.98 19.91
C GLU A 374 -8.21 -3.45 20.53
N ARG A 375 -8.23 -2.24 21.08
CA ARG A 375 -7.07 -1.61 21.72
C ARG A 375 -6.91 -1.95 23.21
N THR A 376 -8.00 -1.97 23.96
CA THR A 376 -8.00 -2.02 25.43
C THR A 376 -8.32 -3.41 25.97
N GLY A 377 -8.90 -4.29 25.17
CA GLY A 377 -9.40 -5.61 25.57
C GLY A 377 -10.63 -5.57 26.46
N ARG A 378 -11.24 -4.39 26.68
CA ARG A 378 -12.41 -4.17 27.53
C ARG A 378 -13.67 -4.82 26.95
N LEU A 379 -14.10 -5.93 27.55
CA LEU A 379 -15.26 -6.70 27.09
C LEU A 379 -16.56 -5.89 27.13
N ASP A 380 -16.70 -5.00 28.10
CA ASP A 380 -17.85 -4.10 28.19
C ASP A 380 -18.01 -3.21 26.94
N ARG A 381 -16.89 -2.83 26.30
CA ARG A 381 -16.93 -2.07 25.03
C ARG A 381 -17.33 -2.90 23.83
N LEU A 382 -16.99 -4.18 23.82
CA LEU A 382 -17.46 -5.11 22.79
C LEU A 382 -18.97 -5.35 22.93
N ASP A 383 -19.45 -5.51 24.15
CA ASP A 383 -20.87 -5.68 24.44
C ASP A 383 -21.66 -4.41 24.06
N ASP A 384 -21.16 -3.23 24.42
CA ASP A 384 -21.71 -1.93 23.98
C ASP A 384 -21.77 -1.84 22.45
N ALA A 385 -20.72 -2.27 21.74
CA ALA A 385 -20.67 -2.23 20.27
C ALA A 385 -21.71 -3.17 19.62
N ILE A 386 -21.90 -4.37 20.18
CA ILE A 386 -22.89 -5.34 19.71
C ILE A 386 -24.31 -4.81 19.97
N GLU A 387 -24.55 -4.26 21.15
CA GLU A 387 -25.85 -3.71 21.52
C GLU A 387 -26.21 -2.52 20.62
N THR A 388 -25.27 -1.61 20.40
CA THR A 388 -25.47 -0.46 19.51
C THR A 388 -25.75 -0.90 18.07
N ALA A 389 -25.06 -1.93 17.56
CA ALA A 389 -25.31 -2.50 16.24
C ALA A 389 -26.66 -3.23 16.14
N ARG A 390 -27.11 -3.90 17.22
CA ARG A 390 -28.45 -4.49 17.32
C ARG A 390 -29.56 -3.43 17.32
N GLN A 391 -29.35 -2.31 18.01
CA GLN A 391 -30.27 -1.17 18.01
C GLN A 391 -30.37 -0.54 16.62
N ALA A 392 -29.24 -0.31 15.93
CA ALA A 392 -29.24 0.16 14.55
C ALA A 392 -30.04 -0.77 13.62
N LYS A 393 -29.82 -2.09 13.74
CA LYS A 393 -30.55 -3.11 12.95
C LYS A 393 -32.05 -3.10 13.25
N ALA A 394 -32.46 -2.84 14.48
CA ALA A 394 -33.88 -2.82 14.88
C ALA A 394 -34.64 -1.60 14.33
N LEU A 395 -33.95 -0.50 14.08
CA LEU A 395 -34.52 0.75 13.57
C LEU A 395 -34.66 0.77 12.03
N LEU A 396 -33.91 -0.06 11.31
CA LEU A 396 -33.87 -0.06 9.85
C LEU A 396 -34.83 -1.09 9.24
N PRO A 397 -35.72 -0.67 8.33
CA PRO A 397 -36.42 -1.56 7.40
C PRO A 397 -35.44 -2.37 6.53
N TYR A 398 -35.86 -3.55 6.07
CA TYR A 398 -35.02 -4.47 5.30
C TYR A 398 -34.56 -3.90 3.95
N ASP A 399 -35.38 -3.05 3.35
CA ASP A 399 -35.18 -2.34 2.09
C ASP A 399 -34.37 -1.03 2.24
N HIS A 400 -33.97 -0.67 3.46
CA HIS A 400 -33.17 0.53 3.69
C HIS A 400 -31.72 0.34 3.20
N PRO A 401 -31.12 1.32 2.48
CA PRO A 401 -29.76 1.22 1.93
C PRO A 401 -28.69 0.83 2.96
N ASP A 402 -28.77 1.36 4.18
CA ASP A 402 -27.80 1.08 5.26
C ASP A 402 -28.02 -0.26 5.98
N PHE A 403 -29.15 -0.96 5.74
CA PHE A 403 -29.50 -2.19 6.46
C PHE A 403 -28.42 -3.26 6.27
N THR A 404 -27.92 -3.41 5.04
CA THR A 404 -26.87 -4.37 4.70
C THR A 404 -25.52 -4.03 5.33
N THR A 405 -25.21 -2.74 5.46
CA THR A 405 -23.99 -2.24 6.12
C THR A 405 -24.03 -2.51 7.62
N THR A 406 -25.17 -2.25 8.27
CA THR A 406 -25.39 -2.57 9.69
C THR A 406 -25.31 -4.08 9.96
N LEU A 407 -25.85 -4.92 9.07
CA LEU A 407 -25.71 -6.38 9.18
C LEU A 407 -24.25 -6.84 9.09
N THR A 408 -23.46 -6.20 8.23
CA THR A 408 -22.03 -6.51 8.08
C THR A 408 -21.26 -6.12 9.35
N GLY A 409 -21.51 -4.93 9.90
CA GLY A 409 -20.91 -4.47 11.15
C GLY A 409 -21.30 -5.33 12.35
N LEU A 410 -22.58 -5.70 12.48
CA LEU A 410 -23.06 -6.61 13.53
C LEU A 410 -22.42 -7.99 13.39
N GLY A 411 -22.34 -8.54 12.18
CA GLY A 411 -21.66 -9.81 11.92
C GLY A 411 -20.20 -9.79 12.37
N TYR A 412 -19.46 -8.73 12.05
CA TYR A 412 -18.07 -8.55 12.47
C TYR A 412 -17.92 -8.49 14.00
N ASN A 413 -18.77 -7.71 14.69
CA ASN A 413 -18.73 -7.61 16.15
C ASN A 413 -19.05 -8.95 16.83
N LEU A 414 -20.04 -9.69 16.32
CA LEU A 414 -20.38 -11.03 16.81
C LEU A 414 -19.26 -12.06 16.54
N MET A 415 -18.56 -11.96 15.40
CA MET A 415 -17.39 -12.79 15.12
C MET A 415 -16.27 -12.53 16.14
N ARG A 416 -16.00 -11.26 16.48
CA ARG A 416 -15.03 -10.90 17.54
C ARG A 416 -15.44 -11.46 18.91
N GLN A 417 -16.73 -11.46 19.22
CA GLN A 417 -17.23 -12.10 20.44
C GLN A 417 -17.01 -13.62 20.41
N PHE A 418 -17.33 -14.29 19.30
CA PHE A 418 -17.08 -15.72 19.13
C PHE A 418 -15.61 -16.10 19.25
N GLU A 419 -14.69 -15.33 18.67
CA GLU A 419 -13.24 -15.57 18.78
C GLU A 419 -12.77 -15.64 20.25
N ARG A 420 -13.51 -14.99 21.16
CA ARG A 420 -13.17 -14.90 22.58
C ARG A 420 -13.98 -15.85 23.46
N THR A 421 -15.28 -15.98 23.24
CA THR A 421 -16.15 -16.84 24.05
C THR A 421 -16.20 -18.27 23.54
N ARG A 422 -15.80 -18.49 22.27
CA ARG A 422 -15.93 -19.75 21.52
C ARG A 422 -17.36 -20.32 21.55
N GLU A 423 -18.35 -19.47 21.77
CA GLU A 423 -19.75 -19.87 21.90
C GLU A 423 -20.39 -20.02 20.51
N GLY A 424 -20.65 -21.26 20.10
CA GLY A 424 -21.09 -21.57 18.72
C GLY A 424 -22.40 -20.90 18.28
N THR A 425 -23.27 -20.56 19.24
CA THR A 425 -24.53 -19.82 18.98
C THR A 425 -24.27 -18.40 18.45
N VAL A 426 -23.22 -17.74 18.94
CA VAL A 426 -22.80 -16.41 18.52
C VAL A 426 -22.21 -16.45 17.10
N LEU A 427 -21.45 -17.49 16.75
CA LEU A 427 -20.94 -17.69 15.39
C LEU A 427 -22.08 -17.92 14.38
N GLU A 428 -23.11 -18.68 14.75
CA GLU A 428 -24.27 -18.90 13.90
C GLU A 428 -25.06 -17.59 13.66
N GLU A 429 -25.17 -16.73 14.67
CA GLU A 429 -25.75 -15.39 14.53
C GLU A 429 -24.90 -14.50 13.60
N ALA A 430 -23.56 -14.51 13.76
CA ALA A 430 -22.63 -13.77 12.92
C ALA A 430 -22.73 -14.18 11.44
N ILE A 431 -22.75 -15.49 11.19
CA ILE A 431 -22.89 -16.04 9.83
C ILE A 431 -24.27 -15.77 9.25
N GLY A 432 -25.31 -15.83 10.07
CA GLY A 432 -26.65 -15.41 9.67
C GLY A 432 -26.66 -13.97 9.16
N CYS A 433 -26.01 -13.06 9.88
CA CYS A 433 -25.90 -11.65 9.47
C CYS A 433 -25.07 -11.48 8.19
N ALA A 434 -23.91 -12.13 8.08
CA ALA A 434 -23.05 -12.04 6.90
C ALA A 434 -23.66 -12.71 5.65
N ARG A 435 -24.36 -13.84 5.78
CA ARG A 435 -25.08 -14.48 4.66
C ARG A 435 -26.19 -13.60 4.14
N GLN A 436 -26.95 -12.99 5.06
CA GLN A 436 -28.01 -12.08 4.70
C GLN A 436 -27.43 -10.85 3.98
N ALA A 437 -26.33 -10.28 4.49
CA ALA A 437 -25.68 -9.15 3.85
C ALA A 437 -25.18 -9.46 2.42
N VAL A 438 -24.57 -10.63 2.21
CA VAL A 438 -24.14 -11.08 0.87
C VAL A 438 -25.33 -11.37 -0.05
N LYS A 439 -26.41 -11.96 0.47
CA LYS A 439 -27.62 -12.24 -0.32
C LYS A 439 -28.28 -10.95 -0.82
N ASP A 440 -28.25 -9.90 0.00
CA ASP A 440 -28.91 -8.62 -0.29
C ASP A 440 -28.07 -7.72 -1.22
N THR A 441 -26.82 -8.08 -1.51
CA THR A 441 -25.92 -7.31 -2.37
C THR A 441 -25.91 -7.89 -3.80
N GLN A 442 -26.25 -7.12 -4.84
CA GLN A 442 -26.24 -7.61 -6.24
C GLN A 442 -24.85 -8.04 -6.74
N GLU A 443 -24.80 -9.00 -7.68
CA GLU A 443 -23.57 -9.41 -8.35
C GLU A 443 -22.96 -8.22 -9.13
N GLY A 444 -21.70 -7.88 -8.85
CA GLY A 444 -20.99 -6.73 -9.44
C GLY A 444 -20.92 -5.47 -8.56
N HIS A 445 -21.62 -5.42 -7.42
CA HIS A 445 -21.56 -4.30 -6.48
C HIS A 445 -20.16 -4.15 -5.84
N GLN A 446 -19.65 -2.93 -5.72
CA GLN A 446 -18.29 -2.60 -5.25
C GLN A 446 -17.96 -3.17 -3.86
N GLU A 447 -18.94 -3.22 -2.95
CA GLU A 447 -18.76 -3.75 -1.59
C GLU A 447 -19.00 -5.27 -1.47
N ARG A 448 -19.50 -5.92 -2.53
CA ARG A 448 -19.77 -7.37 -2.49
C ARG A 448 -18.52 -8.21 -2.23
N PRO A 449 -17.34 -7.93 -2.80
CA PRO A 449 -16.10 -8.64 -2.48
C PRO A 449 -15.75 -8.58 -0.99
N GLY A 450 -15.79 -7.39 -0.36
CA GLY A 450 -15.50 -7.25 1.08
C GLY A 450 -16.52 -7.98 1.97
N ARG A 451 -17.81 -7.97 1.60
CA ARG A 451 -18.85 -8.72 2.33
C ARG A 451 -18.69 -10.24 2.15
N LEU A 452 -18.28 -10.68 0.96
CA LEU A 452 -17.91 -12.07 0.68
C LEU A 452 -16.66 -12.50 1.44
N ASP A 453 -15.67 -11.62 1.60
CA ASP A 453 -14.47 -11.88 2.39
C ASP A 453 -14.82 -12.07 3.87
N ILE A 454 -15.66 -11.19 4.42
CA ILE A 454 -16.15 -11.29 5.80
C ILE A 454 -16.96 -12.59 5.99
N LEU A 455 -17.88 -12.89 5.07
CA LEU A 455 -18.63 -14.15 5.09
C LEU A 455 -17.69 -15.36 4.93
N ALA A 456 -16.67 -15.28 4.08
CA ALA A 456 -15.68 -16.34 3.89
C ALA A 456 -14.81 -16.55 5.12
N SER A 457 -14.45 -15.49 5.85
CA SER A 457 -13.79 -15.58 7.17
C SER A 457 -14.69 -16.31 8.17
N MET A 458 -15.97 -15.93 8.27
CA MET A 458 -16.91 -16.55 9.22
C MET A 458 -17.31 -17.99 8.82
N LEU A 459 -17.43 -18.29 7.52
CA LEU A 459 -17.64 -19.65 7.01
C LEU A 459 -16.38 -20.51 7.14
N GLY A 460 -15.20 -19.90 7.05
CA GLY A 460 -13.91 -20.52 7.37
C GLY A 460 -13.85 -21.00 8.81
N LEU A 461 -14.50 -20.26 9.72
CA LEU A 461 -14.72 -20.63 11.12
C LEU A 461 -15.86 -21.65 11.33
N ARG A 462 -16.72 -21.94 10.32
CA ARG A 462 -17.98 -22.72 10.46
C ARG A 462 -17.89 -24.22 10.15
N THR A 463 -17.47 -24.71 8.96
CA THR A 463 -17.60 -26.16 8.59
C THR A 463 -17.00 -26.53 7.19
N PRO A 464 -16.84 -27.83 6.80
CA PRO A 464 -15.69 -28.37 6.01
C PRO A 464 -15.80 -28.53 4.46
N LEU A 465 -14.61 -28.75 3.87
CA LEU A 465 -14.16 -29.60 2.72
C LEU A 465 -14.27 -29.22 1.22
N HIS A 466 -15.13 -28.35 0.69
CA HIS A 466 -15.17 -28.18 -0.79
C HIS A 466 -15.36 -26.75 -1.32
N PHE A 467 -14.27 -25.97 -1.44
CA PHE A 467 -14.25 -24.77 -2.30
C PHE A 467 -12.93 -24.62 -3.08
N PRO A 468 -12.94 -24.35 -4.40
CA PRO A 468 -11.73 -24.31 -5.24
C PRO A 468 -10.75 -23.15 -4.95
N GLY A 469 -11.14 -22.12 -4.19
CA GLY A 469 -10.25 -21.02 -3.73
C GLY A 469 -9.96 -21.00 -2.22
N ARG A 470 -10.32 -22.07 -1.50
CA ARG A 470 -10.23 -22.17 -0.02
C ARG A 470 -8.81 -22.06 0.51
N ALA A 471 -7.86 -22.70 -0.18
CA ALA A 471 -6.46 -22.69 0.24
C ALA A 471 -5.90 -21.25 0.27
N ASN A 472 -6.21 -20.42 -0.74
CA ASN A 472 -5.78 -19.02 -0.79
C ASN A 472 -6.48 -18.15 0.26
N LEU A 473 -7.77 -18.34 0.48
CA LEU A 473 -8.50 -17.61 1.53
C LEU A 473 -7.98 -17.95 2.93
N ARG A 474 -7.67 -19.22 3.18
CA ARG A 474 -7.00 -19.66 4.41
C ARG A 474 -5.57 -19.15 4.50
N ASN A 475 -4.84 -19.06 3.38
CA ASN A 475 -3.52 -18.44 3.32
C ASN A 475 -3.55 -16.97 3.72
N ASN A 476 -4.52 -16.23 3.20
CA ASN A 476 -4.67 -14.80 3.48
C ASN A 476 -5.11 -14.58 4.94
N LEU A 477 -6.00 -15.43 5.46
CA LEU A 477 -6.36 -15.45 6.87
C LEU A 477 -5.12 -15.73 7.74
N ALA A 478 -4.37 -16.79 7.43
CA ALA A 478 -3.13 -17.14 8.12
C ALA A 478 -2.09 -16.00 8.05
N ALA A 479 -1.90 -15.37 6.89
CA ALA A 479 -1.01 -14.22 6.75
C ALA A 479 -1.47 -13.03 7.61
N SER A 480 -2.78 -12.75 7.67
CA SER A 480 -3.33 -11.68 8.49
C SER A 480 -3.20 -11.95 10.00
N LEU A 481 -3.40 -13.19 10.44
CA LEU A 481 -3.23 -13.63 11.82
C LEU A 481 -1.74 -13.64 12.21
N GLY A 482 -0.86 -14.04 11.30
CA GLY A 482 0.60 -13.95 11.49
C GLY A 482 1.09 -12.51 11.66
N LEU A 483 0.61 -11.58 10.82
CA LEU A 483 0.92 -10.14 10.97
C LEU A 483 0.38 -9.55 12.27
N ARG A 484 -0.79 -10.01 12.73
CA ARG A 484 -1.34 -9.65 14.04
C ARG A 484 -0.47 -10.19 15.16
N SER A 485 -0.08 -11.47 15.12
CA SER A 485 0.79 -12.10 16.11
C SER A 485 2.15 -11.41 16.23
N GLN A 486 2.77 -11.04 15.11
CA GLN A 486 4.03 -10.27 15.11
C GLN A 486 3.91 -8.90 15.81
N ARG A 487 2.72 -8.28 15.75
CA ARG A 487 2.45 -6.98 16.40
C ARG A 487 1.99 -7.11 17.85
N SER A 488 1.28 -8.20 18.19
CA SER A 488 0.70 -8.43 19.52
C SER A 488 1.55 -9.33 20.43
N MET A 489 2.55 -10.02 19.87
CA MET A 489 3.33 -11.11 20.50
C MET A 489 2.43 -12.20 21.12
N ASN A 490 1.26 -12.45 20.53
CA ASN A 490 0.30 -13.44 21.02
C ASN A 490 0.57 -14.81 20.38
N ILE A 491 0.93 -15.79 21.20
CA ILE A 491 1.21 -17.18 20.80
C ILE A 491 -0.06 -17.88 20.27
N ASN A 492 -1.23 -17.59 20.84
CA ASN A 492 -2.50 -18.22 20.42
C ASN A 492 -2.88 -17.84 18.97
N ASP A 493 -2.63 -16.59 18.57
CA ASP A 493 -2.89 -16.14 17.18
C ASP A 493 -1.97 -16.87 16.18
N LEU A 494 -0.80 -17.32 16.64
CA LEU A 494 0.21 -17.99 15.84
C LEU A 494 -0.07 -19.49 15.72
N GLU A 495 -0.59 -20.13 16.76
CA GLU A 495 -1.13 -21.50 16.71
C GLU A 495 -2.34 -21.60 15.77
N ASP A 496 -3.28 -20.65 15.85
CA ASP A 496 -4.42 -20.55 14.93
C ASP A 496 -3.94 -20.36 13.47
N THR A 497 -2.89 -19.56 13.25
CA THR A 497 -2.24 -19.37 11.95
C THR A 497 -1.68 -20.68 11.37
N ILE A 498 -0.97 -21.45 12.20
CA ILE A 498 -0.37 -22.74 11.81
C ILE A 498 -1.45 -23.76 11.48
N GLN A 499 -2.50 -23.82 12.30
CA GLN A 499 -3.63 -24.73 12.07
C GLN A 499 -4.30 -24.46 10.72
N GLU A 500 -4.61 -23.20 10.41
CA GLU A 500 -5.24 -22.83 9.15
C GLU A 500 -4.32 -23.09 7.94
N SER A 501 -3.03 -22.81 8.08
CA SER A 501 -2.02 -23.09 7.04
C SER A 501 -1.85 -24.58 6.78
N ARG A 502 -1.80 -25.44 7.82
CA ARG A 502 -1.72 -26.91 7.68
C ARG A 502 -2.94 -27.49 6.96
N ILE A 503 -4.11 -26.90 7.16
CA ILE A 503 -5.34 -27.34 6.49
C ILE A 503 -5.29 -26.93 5.01
N ALA A 504 -4.87 -25.69 4.71
CA ALA A 504 -4.74 -25.21 3.35
C ALA A 504 -3.73 -26.04 2.51
N VAL A 505 -2.59 -26.41 3.10
CA VAL A 505 -1.59 -27.29 2.46
C VAL A 505 -2.16 -28.68 2.18
N ARG A 506 -2.81 -29.31 3.17
CA ARG A 506 -3.43 -30.64 3.01
C ARG A 506 -4.50 -30.66 1.92
N GLU A 507 -5.26 -29.57 1.78
CA GLU A 507 -6.30 -29.46 0.76
C GLU A 507 -5.75 -29.44 -0.67
N LEU A 508 -4.61 -28.81 -0.90
CA LEU A 508 -3.97 -28.84 -2.22
C LEU A 508 -3.29 -30.19 -2.47
N GLN A 509 -2.64 -30.77 -1.47
CA GLN A 509 -1.97 -32.07 -1.59
C GLN A 509 -2.95 -33.23 -1.84
N ASN A 510 -4.13 -33.21 -1.21
CA ASN A 510 -5.16 -34.24 -1.37
C ASN A 510 -5.84 -34.26 -2.76
N ARG A 511 -5.60 -33.25 -3.62
CA ARG A 511 -6.10 -33.22 -5.00
C ARG A 511 -5.23 -34.02 -6.00
N GLY A 512 -4.25 -34.78 -5.52
CA GLY A 512 -3.36 -35.59 -6.35
C GLY A 512 -2.23 -34.81 -7.03
N LEU A 513 -2.10 -33.51 -6.75
CA LEU A 513 -1.08 -32.61 -7.30
C LEU A 513 0.09 -32.49 -6.32
N GLN A 514 0.89 -33.54 -6.16
CA GLN A 514 2.13 -33.45 -5.40
C GLN A 514 3.12 -32.58 -6.19
N ASN A 515 3.40 -31.36 -5.69
CA ASN A 515 4.34 -30.37 -6.26
C ASN A 515 3.96 -29.72 -7.61
N GLU A 516 2.78 -30.01 -8.14
CA GLU A 516 2.31 -29.54 -9.46
C GLU A 516 1.38 -28.31 -9.41
N HIS A 517 1.06 -27.78 -8.22
CA HIS A 517 0.20 -26.61 -8.09
C HIS A 517 1.00 -25.32 -7.81
N PRO A 518 0.86 -24.25 -8.62
CA PRO A 518 1.66 -23.03 -8.49
C PRO A 518 1.52 -22.32 -7.14
N GLU A 519 0.36 -22.44 -6.50
CA GLU A 519 0.05 -21.79 -5.22
C GLU A 519 0.55 -22.57 -3.98
N LEU A 520 1.13 -23.76 -4.17
CA LEU A 520 1.58 -24.61 -3.06
C LEU A 520 2.82 -24.03 -2.35
N ALA A 521 3.78 -23.46 -3.09
CA ALA A 521 5.00 -22.92 -2.48
C ALA A 521 4.74 -21.73 -1.54
N PRO A 522 3.91 -20.72 -1.91
CA PRO A 522 3.54 -19.64 -0.99
C PRO A 522 2.87 -20.13 0.30
N LEU A 523 2.00 -21.15 0.21
CA LEU A 523 1.33 -21.74 1.37
C LEU A 523 2.31 -22.44 2.31
N LEU A 524 3.20 -23.25 1.75
CA LEU A 524 4.24 -23.94 2.50
C LEU A 524 5.23 -22.96 3.16
N LEU A 525 5.57 -21.86 2.48
CA LEU A 525 6.40 -20.79 3.03
C LEU A 525 5.73 -20.10 4.22
N ASN A 526 4.44 -19.77 4.13
CA ASN A 526 3.70 -19.14 5.21
C ASN A 526 3.56 -20.08 6.42
N LEU A 527 3.27 -21.36 6.18
CA LEU A 527 3.26 -22.39 7.22
C LEU A 527 4.62 -22.48 7.93
N GLY A 528 5.70 -22.62 7.16
CA GLY A 528 7.05 -22.73 7.71
C GLY A 528 7.51 -21.49 8.46
N THR A 529 7.13 -20.30 8.00
CA THR A 529 7.42 -19.04 8.69
C THR A 529 6.69 -18.95 10.02
N SER A 530 5.43 -19.41 10.06
CA SER A 530 4.63 -19.42 11.29
C SER A 530 5.15 -20.44 12.29
N LEU A 531 5.46 -21.67 11.85
CA LEU A 531 6.09 -22.70 12.70
C LEU A 531 7.42 -22.24 13.30
N ALA A 532 8.25 -21.54 12.51
CA ALA A 532 9.48 -20.94 12.99
C ALA A 532 9.23 -19.88 14.08
N GLY A 533 8.25 -19.00 13.85
CA GLY A 533 7.84 -18.00 14.84
C GLY A 533 7.34 -18.63 16.15
N LEU A 534 6.64 -19.77 16.08
CA LEU A 534 6.17 -20.50 17.25
C LEU A 534 7.34 -21.03 18.06
N TRP A 535 8.31 -21.63 17.38
CA TRP A 535 9.51 -22.14 18.02
C TRP A 535 10.33 -21.02 18.69
N GLU A 536 10.45 -19.85 18.05
CA GLU A 536 11.17 -18.70 18.60
C GLU A 536 10.51 -18.12 19.86
N HIS A 537 9.18 -18.08 19.92
CA HIS A 537 8.41 -17.44 21.00
C HIS A 537 7.87 -18.43 22.05
N SER A 538 7.94 -19.74 21.80
CA SER A 538 7.51 -20.77 22.75
C SER A 538 8.52 -20.95 23.88
N GLU A 539 8.05 -20.96 25.13
CA GLU A 539 8.86 -21.25 26.32
C GLU A 539 9.50 -22.64 26.27
N THR A 540 8.88 -23.61 25.58
CA THR A 540 9.34 -25.00 25.52
C THR A 540 10.37 -25.26 24.41
N LYS A 541 10.52 -24.33 23.45
CA LYS A 541 11.36 -24.48 22.24
C LYS A 541 11.29 -25.86 21.60
N ASP A 542 10.08 -26.39 21.45
CA ASP A 542 9.83 -27.72 20.89
C ASP A 542 10.49 -27.87 19.50
N ARG A 543 11.42 -28.84 19.38
CA ARG A 543 12.18 -29.08 18.15
C ARG A 543 11.29 -29.62 17.02
N THR A 544 10.14 -30.22 17.32
CA THR A 544 9.24 -30.78 16.31
C THR A 544 8.69 -29.70 15.36
N HIS A 545 8.33 -28.53 15.89
CA HIS A 545 7.88 -27.40 15.09
C HIS A 545 8.98 -26.86 14.17
N LEU A 546 10.22 -26.84 14.66
CA LEU A 546 11.37 -26.39 13.88
C LEU A 546 11.73 -27.38 12.76
N GLU A 547 11.69 -28.68 13.03
CA GLU A 547 11.90 -29.73 12.02
C GLU A 547 10.80 -29.73 10.95
N GLU A 548 9.54 -29.54 11.35
CA GLU A 548 8.43 -29.37 10.41
C GLU A 548 8.62 -28.09 9.58
N ALA A 549 9.01 -26.98 10.19
CA ALA A 549 9.27 -25.71 9.48
C ALA A 549 10.35 -25.88 8.40
N ILE A 550 11.43 -26.60 8.70
CA ILE A 550 12.49 -26.92 7.72
C ILE A 550 11.92 -27.78 6.59
N THR A 551 11.12 -28.79 6.92
CA THR A 551 10.55 -29.72 5.92
C THR A 551 9.62 -29.01 4.94
N VAL A 552 8.71 -28.17 5.44
CA VAL A 552 7.74 -27.46 4.59
C VAL A 552 8.41 -26.37 3.75
N THR A 553 9.41 -25.65 4.29
CA THR A 553 10.15 -24.63 3.52
C THR A 553 11.03 -25.24 2.43
N ARG A 554 11.65 -26.41 2.67
CA ARG A 554 12.32 -27.18 1.60
C ARG A 554 11.35 -27.69 0.55
N SER A 555 10.15 -28.11 0.95
CA SER A 555 9.10 -28.51 0.01
C SER A 555 8.65 -27.34 -0.87
N ALA A 556 8.61 -26.11 -0.32
CA ALA A 556 8.32 -24.90 -1.09
C ALA A 556 9.38 -24.64 -2.18
N TRP A 557 10.67 -24.84 -1.88
CA TRP A 557 11.77 -24.75 -2.85
C TRP A 557 11.63 -25.76 -4.00
N GLN A 558 11.21 -26.97 -3.68
CA GLN A 558 11.08 -28.11 -4.61
C GLN A 558 9.82 -28.06 -5.48
N CYS A 559 8.86 -27.16 -5.20
CA CYS A 559 7.62 -27.06 -5.96
C CYS A 559 7.87 -26.45 -7.35
N GLN A 560 8.07 -27.31 -8.36
CA GLN A 560 8.43 -26.88 -9.72
C GLN A 560 7.33 -26.07 -10.44
N ALA A 561 6.07 -26.27 -10.07
CA ALA A 561 4.96 -25.51 -10.63
C ALA A 561 4.85 -24.07 -10.11
N ALA A 562 5.48 -23.75 -8.97
CA ALA A 562 5.46 -22.42 -8.40
C ALA A 562 6.41 -21.45 -9.12
N THR A 563 6.16 -20.16 -8.95
CA THR A 563 7.03 -19.14 -9.56
C THR A 563 8.46 -19.27 -9.03
N PRO A 564 9.50 -18.99 -9.85
CA PRO A 564 10.89 -18.98 -9.39
C PRO A 564 11.12 -18.13 -8.14
N PHE A 565 10.43 -16.99 -8.04
CA PHE A 565 10.48 -16.09 -6.90
C PHE A 565 9.94 -16.73 -5.60
N ASP A 566 8.77 -17.38 -5.65
CA ASP A 566 8.18 -18.03 -4.48
C ASP A 566 9.02 -19.22 -3.98
N ARG A 567 9.61 -19.98 -4.92
CA ARG A 567 10.54 -21.06 -4.60
C ARG A 567 11.76 -20.55 -3.85
N LEU A 568 12.39 -19.48 -4.35
CA LEU A 568 13.57 -18.88 -3.71
C LEU A 568 13.27 -18.41 -2.28
N ARG A 569 12.12 -17.78 -2.04
CA ARG A 569 11.71 -17.38 -0.70
C ARG A 569 11.61 -18.58 0.25
N GLY A 570 11.12 -19.71 -0.24
CA GLY A 570 11.16 -21.01 0.45
C GLY A 570 12.58 -21.43 0.83
N ALA A 571 13.51 -21.42 -0.13
CA ALA A 571 14.90 -21.78 0.10
C ALA A 571 15.60 -20.87 1.13
N ILE A 572 15.41 -19.56 1.05
CA ILE A 572 16.00 -18.59 2.00
C ILE A 572 15.51 -18.86 3.42
N LYS A 573 14.21 -19.08 3.59
CA LYS A 573 13.67 -19.39 4.92
C LYS A 573 14.21 -20.72 5.44
N ALA A 574 14.33 -21.75 4.58
CA ALA A 574 14.94 -23.02 4.94
C ALA A 574 16.41 -22.86 5.37
N ILE A 575 17.22 -22.05 4.67
CA ILE A 575 18.62 -21.76 5.02
C ILE A 575 18.74 -21.10 6.39
N GLN A 576 17.83 -20.17 6.72
CA GLN A 576 17.79 -19.54 8.05
C GLN A 576 17.49 -20.56 9.16
N LEU A 577 16.51 -21.45 8.93
CA LEU A 577 16.13 -22.46 9.91
C LEU A 577 17.20 -23.55 10.08
N LEU A 578 17.86 -23.97 8.99
CA LEU A 578 18.97 -24.91 9.03
C LEU A 578 20.16 -24.37 9.85
N GLN A 579 20.41 -23.06 9.80
CA GLN A 579 21.40 -22.41 10.67
C GLN A 579 20.99 -22.46 12.14
N ALA A 580 19.71 -22.25 12.45
CA ALA A 580 19.20 -22.30 13.82
C ALA A 580 19.30 -23.71 14.45
N VAL A 581 19.26 -24.77 13.64
CA VAL A 581 19.50 -26.16 14.08
C VAL A 581 20.95 -26.63 13.93
N GLU A 582 21.88 -25.73 13.59
CA GLU A 582 23.31 -26.01 13.39
C GLU A 582 23.61 -27.04 12.27
N GLN A 583 22.69 -27.21 11.30
CA GLN A 583 22.90 -28.05 10.11
C GLN A 583 23.58 -27.25 9.00
N PHE A 584 24.81 -26.81 9.25
CA PHE A 584 25.52 -25.86 8.38
C PHE A 584 25.85 -26.40 6.98
N GLU A 585 26.16 -27.69 6.83
CA GLU A 585 26.42 -28.32 5.52
C GLU A 585 25.17 -28.28 4.63
N SER A 586 24.02 -28.73 5.16
CA SER A 586 22.73 -28.65 4.46
C SER A 586 22.34 -27.21 4.11
N ALA A 587 22.60 -26.26 5.01
CA ALA A 587 22.34 -24.85 4.77
C ALA A 587 23.25 -24.29 3.66
N TYR A 588 24.52 -24.69 3.65
CA TYR A 588 25.49 -24.33 2.63
C TYR A 588 25.05 -24.85 1.25
N ASP A 589 24.77 -26.15 1.12
CA ASP A 589 24.38 -26.75 -0.16
C ASP A 589 23.13 -26.07 -0.74
N LEU A 590 22.11 -25.85 0.09
CA LEU A 590 20.88 -25.16 -0.32
C LEU A 590 21.15 -23.68 -0.69
N SER A 591 22.10 -23.02 -0.03
CA SER A 591 22.48 -21.64 -0.38
C SER A 591 23.17 -21.55 -1.74
N VAL A 592 24.00 -22.54 -2.10
CA VAL A 592 24.63 -22.63 -3.42
C VAL A 592 23.57 -22.86 -4.51
N GLU A 593 22.63 -23.78 -4.27
CA GLU A 593 21.49 -24.00 -5.17
C GLU A 593 20.64 -22.73 -5.37
N ALA A 594 20.33 -22.02 -4.27
CA ALA A 594 19.54 -20.79 -4.33
C ALA A 594 20.26 -19.68 -5.12
N ILE A 595 21.56 -19.47 -4.88
CA ILE A 595 22.37 -18.46 -5.58
C ILE A 595 22.50 -18.77 -7.07
N THR A 596 22.72 -20.03 -7.43
CA THR A 596 22.82 -20.44 -8.84
C THR A 596 21.50 -20.29 -9.59
N PHE A 597 20.36 -20.27 -8.88
CA PHE A 597 19.04 -20.09 -9.46
C PHE A 597 18.61 -18.62 -9.63
N LEU A 598 19.25 -17.65 -8.95
CA LEU A 598 18.92 -16.22 -9.02
C LEU A 598 18.77 -15.64 -10.44
N PRO A 599 19.58 -16.02 -11.45
CA PRO A 599 19.46 -15.48 -12.80
C PRO A 599 18.10 -15.73 -13.47
N SER A 600 17.35 -16.75 -13.03
CA SER A 600 16.00 -17.03 -13.53
C SER A 600 14.92 -16.11 -12.94
N ILE A 601 15.26 -15.35 -11.89
CA ILE A 601 14.32 -14.54 -11.10
C ILE A 601 14.54 -13.05 -11.37
N SER A 602 15.79 -12.60 -11.34
CA SER A 602 16.18 -11.23 -11.66
C SER A 602 16.88 -11.20 -13.01
N ASN A 603 16.20 -10.65 -14.01
CA ASN A 603 16.73 -10.52 -15.36
C ASN A 603 16.54 -9.08 -15.89
N GLN A 604 17.11 -8.80 -17.06
CA GLN A 604 17.15 -7.46 -17.64
C GLN A 604 15.82 -6.99 -18.26
N SER A 605 14.80 -7.83 -18.37
CA SER A 605 13.46 -7.44 -18.87
C SER A 605 12.51 -6.97 -17.76
N LEU A 606 12.98 -6.95 -16.52
CA LEU A 606 12.27 -6.34 -15.41
C LEU A 606 12.56 -4.84 -15.35
N THR A 607 11.56 -4.05 -14.99
CA THR A 607 11.80 -2.63 -14.66
C THR A 607 12.74 -2.54 -13.47
N GLN A 608 13.47 -1.43 -13.35
CA GLN A 608 14.38 -1.24 -12.22
C GLN A 608 13.64 -1.29 -10.86
N GLU A 609 12.38 -0.84 -10.80
CA GLU A 609 11.55 -0.92 -9.59
C GLU A 609 11.18 -2.39 -9.26
N ASP A 610 10.85 -3.20 -10.27
CA ASP A 610 10.57 -4.64 -10.09
C ASP A 610 11.84 -5.41 -9.68
N GLN A 611 13.00 -5.08 -10.27
CA GLN A 611 14.29 -5.66 -9.85
C GLN A 611 14.60 -5.33 -8.38
N GLN A 612 14.41 -4.06 -7.97
CA GLN A 612 14.58 -3.65 -6.57
C GLN A 612 13.61 -4.41 -5.65
N TYR A 613 12.33 -4.56 -6.05
CA TYR A 613 11.36 -5.31 -5.28
C TYR A 613 11.80 -6.77 -5.09
N ILE A 614 12.23 -7.44 -6.17
CA ILE A 614 12.65 -8.84 -6.13
C ILE A 614 13.91 -9.02 -5.27
N VAL A 615 14.95 -8.22 -5.50
CA VAL A 615 16.22 -8.33 -4.80
C VAL A 615 16.09 -8.05 -3.30
N ALA A 616 15.18 -7.14 -2.92
CA ALA A 616 14.90 -6.86 -1.52
C ALA A 616 14.47 -8.10 -0.70
N HIS A 617 13.89 -9.12 -1.35
CA HIS A 617 13.43 -10.34 -0.68
C HIS A 617 14.52 -11.38 -0.44
N PHE A 618 15.71 -11.21 -1.03
CA PHE A 618 16.84 -12.11 -0.84
C PHE A 618 18.12 -11.41 -0.40
N SER A 619 18.01 -10.16 0.07
CA SER A 619 19.08 -9.44 0.74
C SER A 619 19.72 -10.29 1.84
N GLY A 620 21.05 -10.25 1.93
CA GLY A 620 21.81 -11.04 2.90
C GLY A 620 22.06 -12.50 2.52
N LEU A 621 21.36 -13.07 1.52
CA LEU A 621 21.62 -14.46 1.07
C LEU A 621 23.08 -14.67 0.66
N ALA A 622 23.66 -13.71 -0.07
CA ALA A 622 25.04 -13.73 -0.51
C ALA A 622 26.03 -13.74 0.69
N ALA A 623 25.80 -12.85 1.65
CA ALA A 623 26.60 -12.74 2.88
C ALA A 623 26.51 -14.02 3.72
N THR A 624 25.30 -14.59 3.86
CA THR A 624 25.05 -15.85 4.55
C THR A 624 25.74 -17.02 3.87
N ALA A 625 25.63 -17.16 2.54
CA ALA A 625 26.30 -18.23 1.79
C ALA A 625 27.83 -18.16 1.93
N CYS A 626 28.39 -16.94 1.88
CA CYS A 626 29.82 -16.71 2.13
C CYS A 626 30.24 -17.15 3.55
N SER A 627 29.47 -16.77 4.57
CA SER A 627 29.75 -17.18 5.96
C SER A 627 29.60 -18.69 6.16
N LEU A 628 28.58 -19.32 5.56
CA LEU A 628 28.37 -20.77 5.60
C LEU A 628 29.54 -21.51 4.94
N ALA A 629 29.97 -21.09 3.75
CA ALA A 629 31.10 -21.67 3.03
C ALA A 629 32.38 -21.68 3.88
N LEU A 630 32.69 -20.55 4.54
CA LEU A 630 33.84 -20.46 5.44
C LEU A 630 33.67 -21.29 6.72
N HIS A 631 32.44 -21.43 7.22
CA HIS A 631 32.14 -22.22 8.42
C HIS A 631 32.30 -23.72 8.18
N VAL A 632 31.84 -24.24 7.03
CA VAL A 632 32.02 -25.66 6.64
C VAL A 632 33.41 -25.97 6.06
N GLY A 633 34.34 -25.01 6.12
CA GLY A 633 35.74 -25.22 5.73
C GLY A 633 36.03 -25.17 4.23
N LYS A 634 35.14 -24.60 3.41
CA LYS A 634 35.45 -24.33 2.00
C LYS A 634 36.50 -23.20 1.89
N SER A 635 37.14 -23.13 0.73
CA SER A 635 38.18 -22.11 0.49
C SER A 635 37.59 -20.69 0.48
N PRO A 636 38.34 -19.67 0.93
CA PRO A 636 37.92 -18.28 0.84
C PRO A 636 37.61 -17.81 -0.58
N GLY A 637 38.25 -18.40 -1.59
CA GLY A 637 37.97 -18.10 -3.00
C GLY A 637 36.56 -18.52 -3.41
N LEU A 638 36.12 -19.72 -3.02
CA LEU A 638 34.76 -20.19 -3.30
C LEU A 638 33.70 -19.39 -2.53
N ALA A 639 33.97 -19.07 -1.26
CA ALA A 639 33.08 -18.24 -0.46
C ALA A 639 32.86 -16.85 -1.11
N LEU A 640 33.92 -16.29 -1.66
CA LEU A 640 33.89 -15.01 -2.36
C LEU A 640 33.15 -15.08 -3.71
N GLU A 641 33.33 -16.16 -4.47
CA GLU A 641 32.58 -16.40 -5.72
C GLU A 641 31.06 -16.41 -5.48
N LEU A 642 30.61 -17.07 -4.40
CA LEU A 642 29.20 -17.08 -4.00
C LEU A 642 28.70 -15.69 -3.61
N LEU A 643 29.52 -14.93 -2.88
CA LEU A 643 29.18 -13.58 -2.46
C LEU A 643 28.98 -12.67 -3.68
N GLU A 644 29.90 -12.69 -4.64
CA GLU A 644 29.87 -11.85 -5.84
C GLU A 644 28.76 -12.24 -6.82
N GLN A 645 28.29 -13.49 -6.78
CA GLN A 645 27.20 -13.94 -7.64
C GLN A 645 25.83 -13.38 -7.23
N ALA A 646 25.62 -13.15 -5.94
CA ALA A 646 24.32 -12.79 -5.37
C ALA A 646 24.27 -11.40 -4.72
N ARG A 647 25.33 -10.59 -4.89
CA ARG A 647 25.45 -9.21 -4.40
C ARG A 647 25.57 -8.25 -5.57
N GLY A 648 24.99 -7.06 -5.45
CA GLY A 648 25.03 -6.06 -6.52
C GLY A 648 24.47 -6.62 -7.82
N VAL A 649 23.37 -7.36 -7.75
CA VAL A 649 22.75 -8.05 -8.89
C VAL A 649 22.35 -7.05 -9.96
N ILE A 650 21.78 -5.89 -9.57
CA ILE A 650 21.31 -4.86 -10.48
C ILE A 650 22.50 -4.20 -11.20
N ILE A 651 23.50 -3.76 -10.44
CA ILE A 651 24.70 -3.16 -11.04
C ILE A 651 25.51 -4.18 -11.85
N GLY A 652 25.54 -5.44 -11.42
CA GLY A 652 26.15 -6.56 -12.13
C GLY A 652 25.47 -6.83 -13.47
N LEU A 653 24.13 -6.83 -13.52
CA LEU A 653 23.38 -6.95 -14.77
C LEU A 653 23.69 -5.82 -15.75
N LEU A 654 23.80 -4.58 -15.27
CA LEU A 654 24.12 -3.43 -16.11
C LEU A 654 25.56 -3.47 -16.65
N VAL A 655 26.51 -3.85 -15.80
CA VAL A 655 27.92 -4.02 -16.21
C VAL A 655 28.08 -5.19 -17.18
N ASP A 656 27.42 -6.32 -16.91
CA ASP A 656 27.43 -7.52 -17.76
C ASP A 656 26.73 -7.27 -19.11
N ASP A 657 25.64 -6.48 -19.16
CA ASP A 657 25.01 -6.02 -20.42
C ASP A 657 26.02 -5.29 -21.32
N ARG A 658 26.69 -4.30 -20.73
CA ARG A 658 27.60 -3.39 -21.42
C ARG A 658 28.89 -4.06 -21.88
N SER A 659 29.38 -5.05 -21.13
CA SER A 659 30.59 -5.81 -21.46
C SER A 659 30.30 -7.09 -22.26
N GLY A 660 29.13 -7.71 -22.07
CA GLY A 660 28.83 -9.07 -22.50
C GLY A 660 27.94 -9.20 -23.74
N LEU A 661 27.10 -8.25 -24.10
CA LEU A 661 26.25 -8.37 -25.30
C LEU A 661 27.01 -8.19 -26.61
N ALA A 662 28.14 -7.47 -26.59
CA ALA A 662 29.00 -7.30 -27.76
C ALA A 662 29.63 -8.64 -28.22
N GLU A 663 30.05 -9.49 -27.27
CA GLU A 663 30.55 -10.83 -27.57
C GLU A 663 29.44 -11.77 -28.07
N LEU A 664 28.23 -11.72 -27.48
CA LEU A 664 27.10 -12.55 -27.94
C LEU A 664 26.69 -12.18 -29.38
N LYS A 665 26.62 -10.88 -29.67
CA LYS A 665 26.37 -10.37 -31.03
C LYS A 665 27.44 -10.81 -32.04
N ALA A 666 28.68 -11.00 -31.59
CA ALA A 666 29.78 -11.45 -32.44
C ALA A 666 29.79 -12.98 -32.67
N VAL A 667 29.36 -13.77 -31.68
CA VAL A 667 29.37 -15.25 -31.73
C VAL A 667 28.09 -15.81 -32.37
N ASP A 668 26.92 -15.28 -32.01
CA ASP A 668 25.62 -15.72 -32.52
C ASP A 668 24.66 -14.51 -32.69
N PRO A 669 24.70 -13.85 -33.85
CA PRO A 669 23.87 -12.68 -34.14
C PRO A 669 22.37 -12.99 -34.15
N GLU A 670 21.97 -14.22 -34.52
CA GLU A 670 20.56 -14.61 -34.59
C GLU A 670 19.98 -14.78 -33.19
N LEU A 671 20.69 -15.46 -32.29
CA LEU A 671 20.27 -15.59 -30.90
C LEU A 671 20.24 -14.24 -30.18
N TYR A 672 21.18 -13.35 -30.50
CA TYR A 672 21.17 -11.96 -30.01
C TYR A 672 19.92 -11.19 -30.47
N MET A 673 19.56 -11.27 -31.76
CA MET A 673 18.34 -10.62 -32.26
C MET A 673 17.07 -11.24 -31.69
N GLN A 674 17.04 -12.56 -31.47
CA GLN A 674 15.93 -13.24 -30.82
C GLN A 674 15.76 -12.78 -29.37
N TYR A 675 16.86 -12.69 -28.62
CA TYR A 675 16.88 -12.18 -27.25
C TYR A 675 16.38 -10.73 -27.17
N GLU A 676 16.90 -9.83 -28.00
CA GLU A 676 16.47 -8.42 -28.05
C GLU A 676 14.99 -8.29 -28.44
N LYS A 677 14.51 -9.09 -29.40
CA LYS A 677 13.10 -9.10 -29.80
C LYS A 677 12.19 -9.54 -28.65
N LEU A 678 12.50 -10.66 -27.99
CA LEU A 678 11.72 -11.19 -26.87
C LEU A 678 11.74 -10.24 -25.66
N ARG A 679 12.89 -9.63 -25.38
CA ARG A 679 13.03 -8.58 -24.36
C ARG A 679 12.11 -7.40 -24.65
N LEU A 680 12.16 -6.84 -25.86
CA LEU A 680 11.31 -5.72 -26.26
C LEU A 680 9.81 -6.07 -26.23
N GLU A 681 9.44 -7.32 -26.49
CA GLU A 681 8.07 -7.81 -26.42
C GLU A 681 7.55 -7.91 -24.97
N VAL A 682 8.41 -8.35 -24.03
CA VAL A 682 8.14 -8.39 -22.59
C VAL A 682 8.11 -6.97 -21.98
N ASP A 683 9.00 -6.08 -22.45
CA ASP A 683 9.15 -4.68 -21.99
C ASP A 683 8.03 -3.74 -22.48
N ARG A 684 7.13 -4.21 -23.36
CA ARG A 684 5.98 -3.39 -23.81
C ARG A 684 5.10 -3.01 -22.61
N PRO A 685 4.91 -1.70 -22.32
CA PRO A 685 4.10 -1.28 -21.20
C PRO A 685 2.64 -1.71 -21.41
N SER A 686 2.08 -2.40 -20.41
CA SER A 686 0.65 -2.72 -20.35
C SER A 686 -0.15 -1.42 -20.24
N ARG A 687 -0.56 -0.86 -21.39
CA ARG A 687 -1.66 0.12 -21.39
C ARG A 687 -2.90 -0.61 -20.86
N SER A 688 -3.49 -0.05 -19.81
CA SER A 688 -4.65 -0.58 -19.11
C SER A 688 -5.92 -0.52 -19.98
N THR A 689 -6.00 -1.36 -21.01
CA THR A 689 -7.24 -1.62 -21.74
C THR A 689 -8.00 -2.75 -21.06
N ARG A 690 -8.94 -2.39 -20.18
CA ARG A 690 -9.99 -3.27 -19.67
C ARG A 690 -10.87 -3.71 -20.84
N ASN A 691 -10.55 -4.83 -21.47
CA ASN A 691 -11.43 -5.67 -22.28
C ASN A 691 -10.72 -7.01 -22.59
N THR A 692 -11.46 -7.97 -23.16
CA THR A 692 -11.09 -9.36 -23.47
C THR A 692 -9.71 -9.57 -24.12
N LEU A 693 -9.15 -8.54 -24.79
CA LEU A 693 -7.76 -8.51 -25.27
C LEU A 693 -6.70 -8.54 -24.17
N GLY A 694 -6.97 -8.02 -22.97
CA GLY A 694 -6.04 -8.05 -21.84
C GLY A 694 -5.74 -9.47 -21.35
N ARG A 695 -6.66 -10.41 -21.55
CA ARG A 695 -6.45 -11.84 -21.25
C ARG A 695 -5.56 -12.50 -22.31
N GLN A 696 -5.68 -12.10 -23.58
CA GLN A 696 -4.82 -12.54 -24.68
C GLN A 696 -3.40 -11.95 -24.60
N ILE A 697 -3.26 -10.68 -24.17
CA ILE A 697 -1.97 -10.04 -23.91
C ILE A 697 -1.30 -10.67 -22.69
N SER A 698 -2.07 -11.03 -21.65
CA SER A 698 -1.56 -11.76 -20.49
C SER A 698 -1.03 -13.15 -20.87
N THR A 699 -1.74 -13.94 -21.69
CA THR A 699 -1.25 -15.26 -22.14
C THR A 699 -0.09 -15.16 -23.13
N SER A 700 -0.08 -14.14 -24.00
CA SER A 700 1.05 -13.86 -24.91
C SER A 700 2.32 -13.47 -24.13
N ARG A 701 2.18 -12.76 -23.00
CA ARG A 701 3.31 -12.39 -22.13
C ARG A 701 3.85 -13.59 -21.35
N THR A 702 3.00 -14.50 -20.88
CA THR A 702 3.46 -15.75 -20.25
C THR A 702 4.20 -16.65 -21.23
N GLY A 703 3.75 -16.71 -22.50
CA GLY A 703 4.45 -17.42 -23.58
C GLY A 703 5.80 -16.78 -23.91
N ALA A 704 5.85 -15.45 -24.09
CA ALA A 704 7.09 -14.72 -24.35
C ALA A 704 8.10 -14.81 -23.19
N LEU A 705 7.64 -14.89 -21.93
CA LEU A 705 8.50 -15.13 -20.76
C LEU A 705 9.12 -16.53 -20.77
N ALA A 706 8.35 -17.57 -21.13
CA ALA A 706 8.87 -18.93 -21.26
C ALA A 706 9.87 -19.05 -22.42
N GLU A 707 9.59 -18.40 -23.57
CA GLU A 707 10.52 -18.35 -24.70
C GLU A 707 11.78 -17.54 -24.39
N LEU A 708 11.67 -16.45 -23.62
CA LEU A 708 12.81 -15.67 -23.15
C LEU A 708 13.69 -16.48 -22.19
N GLU A 709 13.08 -17.27 -21.30
CA GLU A 709 13.80 -18.19 -20.40
C GLU A 709 14.52 -19.29 -21.19
N GLU A 710 13.88 -19.88 -22.20
CA GLU A 710 14.53 -20.85 -23.08
C GLU A 710 15.69 -20.22 -23.87
N CYS A 711 15.50 -18.99 -24.35
CA CYS A 711 16.54 -18.19 -24.99
C CYS A 711 17.71 -17.94 -24.04
N PHE A 712 17.44 -17.62 -22.77
CA PHE A 712 18.46 -17.40 -21.75
C PHE A 712 19.25 -18.69 -21.45
N GLN A 713 18.57 -19.83 -21.34
CA GLN A 713 19.24 -21.13 -21.17
C GLN A 713 20.11 -21.50 -22.37
N LYS A 714 19.69 -21.16 -23.60
CA LYS A 714 20.51 -21.33 -24.81
C LYS A 714 21.75 -20.44 -24.76
N ILE A 715 21.61 -19.16 -24.38
CA ILE A 715 22.74 -18.23 -24.20
C ILE A 715 23.71 -18.79 -23.14
N GLN A 716 23.21 -19.32 -22.02
CA GLN A 716 24.05 -19.94 -21.00
C GLN A 716 24.81 -21.17 -21.51
N ARG A 717 24.15 -22.06 -22.28
CA ARG A 717 24.80 -23.25 -22.86
C ARG A 717 25.87 -22.87 -23.88
N LEU A 718 25.61 -21.87 -24.73
CA LEU A 718 26.55 -21.40 -25.76
C LEU A 718 27.78 -20.70 -25.18
N ARG A 719 27.60 -19.91 -24.11
CA ARG A 719 28.71 -19.19 -23.45
C ARG A 719 29.50 -20.06 -22.47
N GLY A 720 29.03 -21.27 -22.16
CA GLY A 720 29.60 -22.10 -21.09
C GLY A 720 29.56 -21.35 -19.74
N SER A 721 30.55 -21.57 -18.87
CA SER A 721 30.69 -20.92 -17.55
C SER A 721 30.91 -19.39 -17.56
N ARG A 722 30.54 -18.70 -18.65
CA ARG A 722 30.64 -17.24 -18.85
C ARG A 722 29.26 -16.58 -19.08
N GLY A 723 28.23 -17.02 -18.36
CA GLY A 723 26.87 -16.49 -18.48
C GLY A 723 26.65 -15.13 -17.80
N LEU A 724 25.62 -14.40 -18.24
CA LEU A 724 25.02 -13.26 -17.53
C LEU A 724 24.71 -13.70 -16.09
N LEU A 725 25.14 -12.92 -15.10
CA LEU A 725 25.00 -13.19 -13.65
C LEU A 725 25.84 -14.33 -13.05
N HIS A 726 26.75 -14.99 -13.76
CA HIS A 726 27.75 -15.82 -13.05
C HIS A 726 28.74 -14.90 -12.29
N GLY A 727 29.08 -15.27 -11.04
CA GLY A 727 30.06 -14.56 -10.23
C GLY A 727 31.44 -14.52 -10.90
N LEU A 728 32.27 -13.54 -10.53
CA LEU A 728 33.63 -13.47 -11.05
C LEU A 728 34.48 -14.60 -10.42
N ALA A 729 35.08 -15.47 -11.23
CA ALA A 729 35.94 -16.54 -10.69
C ALA A 729 37.10 -15.97 -9.86
N ALA A 730 37.49 -16.67 -8.80
CA ALA A 730 38.55 -16.29 -7.87
C ALA A 730 39.87 -15.96 -8.58
N THR A 731 40.20 -16.66 -9.67
CA THR A 731 41.39 -16.38 -10.48
C THR A 731 41.36 -14.99 -11.13
N LYS A 732 40.19 -14.56 -11.63
CA LYS A 732 39.99 -13.22 -12.19
C LYS A 732 39.92 -12.15 -11.11
N MET A 733 39.36 -12.45 -9.94
CA MET A 733 39.38 -11.56 -8.79
C MET A 733 40.81 -11.26 -8.33
N LYS A 734 41.70 -12.26 -8.31
CA LYS A 734 43.13 -12.05 -8.04
C LYS A 734 43.80 -11.14 -9.08
N ALA A 735 43.46 -11.28 -10.36
CA ALA A 735 43.94 -10.35 -11.40
C ALA A 735 43.44 -8.92 -11.15
N CYS A 736 42.21 -8.75 -10.63
CA CYS A 736 41.69 -7.47 -10.16
C CYS A 736 42.39 -6.96 -8.89
N ALA A 737 43.29 -7.70 -8.26
CA ALA A 737 44.12 -7.21 -7.15
C ALA A 737 45.56 -6.83 -7.57
N ALA A 738 45.84 -6.76 -8.88
CA ALA A 738 47.19 -6.46 -9.40
C ALA A 738 47.75 -5.12 -8.90
N SER A 739 46.91 -4.07 -8.87
CA SER A 739 47.30 -2.71 -8.46
C SER A 739 47.17 -2.44 -6.96
N GLY A 740 46.90 -3.48 -6.16
CA GLY A 740 46.72 -3.41 -4.71
C GLY A 740 45.61 -4.34 -4.21
N SER A 741 45.52 -4.51 -2.90
CA SER A 741 44.66 -5.54 -2.30
C SER A 741 43.19 -5.13 -2.26
N ILE A 742 42.30 -6.10 -2.41
CA ILE A 742 40.86 -5.92 -2.17
C ILE A 742 40.51 -6.59 -0.84
N ILE A 743 39.77 -5.91 0.01
CA ILE A 743 39.37 -6.37 1.33
C ILE A 743 37.86 -6.35 1.41
N VAL A 744 37.28 -7.55 1.48
CA VAL A 744 35.85 -7.76 1.62
C VAL A 744 35.54 -8.05 3.08
N VAL A 745 34.75 -7.20 3.71
CA VAL A 745 34.29 -7.35 5.09
C VAL A 745 32.88 -7.91 5.06
N ASN A 746 32.75 -9.19 5.39
CA ASN A 746 31.47 -9.88 5.48
C ASN A 746 31.05 -10.05 6.94
N ALA A 747 29.84 -9.62 7.30
CA ALA A 747 29.32 -9.74 8.65
C ALA A 747 27.91 -10.36 8.64
N THR A 748 27.75 -11.49 9.33
CA THR A 748 26.47 -12.18 9.51
C THR A 748 26.29 -12.61 10.96
N ALA A 749 25.08 -13.07 11.32
CA ALA A 749 24.81 -13.61 12.65
C ALA A 749 25.65 -14.87 12.96
N LEU A 750 26.07 -15.62 11.93
CA LEU A 750 26.89 -16.82 12.09
C LEU A 750 28.35 -16.49 12.40
N ARG A 751 28.94 -15.58 11.62
CA ARG A 751 30.34 -15.16 11.75
C ARG A 751 30.61 -13.89 10.94
N SER A 752 31.69 -13.21 11.31
CA SER A 752 32.22 -12.06 10.59
C SER A 752 33.67 -12.28 10.20
N ASP A 753 34.03 -11.92 8.97
CA ASP A 753 35.33 -12.20 8.37
C ASP A 753 35.77 -11.05 7.45
N ALA A 754 37.08 -10.82 7.40
CA ALA A 754 37.72 -10.05 6.34
C ALA A 754 38.41 -10.99 5.35
N ILE A 755 37.92 -11.03 4.11
CA ILE A 755 38.53 -11.77 3.00
C ILE A 755 39.45 -10.81 2.25
N ILE A 756 40.74 -11.12 2.24
CA ILE A 756 41.79 -10.33 1.61
C ILE A 756 42.19 -11.02 0.32
N ILE A 757 42.05 -10.29 -0.78
CA ILE A 757 42.40 -10.71 -2.13
C ILE A 757 43.69 -9.99 -2.52
N THR A 758 44.69 -10.77 -2.90
CA THR A 758 45.96 -10.30 -3.46
C THR A 758 46.24 -11.03 -4.76
N PRO A 759 47.20 -10.58 -5.60
CA PRO A 759 47.55 -11.29 -6.84
C PRO A 759 47.89 -12.77 -6.61
N ASP A 760 48.52 -13.07 -5.49
CA ASP A 760 49.03 -14.41 -5.19
C ASP A 760 47.97 -15.28 -4.49
N ALA A 761 47.24 -14.72 -3.53
CA ALA A 761 46.39 -15.49 -2.62
C ALA A 761 45.09 -14.78 -2.23
N ILE A 762 44.07 -15.60 -1.90
CA ILE A 762 42.85 -15.18 -1.22
C ILE A 762 42.85 -15.81 0.17
N THR A 763 42.74 -14.96 1.20
CA THR A 763 42.85 -15.37 2.60
C THR A 763 41.73 -14.77 3.44
N ALA A 764 41.27 -15.46 4.47
CA ALA A 764 40.23 -14.97 5.36
C ALA A 764 40.78 -14.74 6.79
N ILE A 765 40.39 -13.63 7.41
CA ILE A 765 40.69 -13.31 8.81
C ILE A 765 39.37 -13.23 9.59
N PRO A 766 39.18 -14.05 10.63
CA PRO A 766 37.99 -13.96 11.47
C PRO A 766 37.97 -12.68 12.30
N LEU A 767 36.80 -12.05 12.39
CA LEU A 767 36.55 -10.78 13.08
C LEU A 767 35.51 -10.95 14.20
N PRO A 768 35.82 -11.68 15.29
CA PRO A 768 34.83 -12.05 16.32
C PRO A 768 34.25 -10.85 17.09
N LYS A 769 34.90 -9.68 17.02
CA LYS A 769 34.45 -8.45 17.67
C LYS A 769 33.49 -7.62 16.81
N LEU A 770 33.36 -7.95 15.52
CA LEU A 770 32.43 -7.33 14.59
C LEU A 770 31.11 -8.13 14.60
N THR A 771 30.31 -7.98 15.65
CA THR A 771 28.99 -8.64 15.71
C THR A 771 27.92 -7.82 14.98
N THR A 772 26.94 -8.50 14.38
CA THR A 772 25.81 -7.84 13.70
C THR A 772 25.00 -6.98 14.66
N GLU A 773 24.77 -7.45 15.89
CA GLU A 773 24.07 -6.70 16.95
C GLU A 773 24.75 -5.36 17.23
N LYS A 774 26.09 -5.34 17.30
CA LYS A 774 26.83 -4.11 17.56
C LYS A 774 26.89 -3.20 16.34
N ALA A 775 26.94 -3.78 15.13
CA ALA A 775 26.80 -3.01 13.89
C ALA A 775 25.42 -2.34 13.79
N GLU A 776 24.34 -3.08 14.11
CA GLU A 776 22.97 -2.54 14.16
C GLU A 776 22.83 -1.42 15.18
N TYR A 777 23.40 -1.59 16.38
CA TYR A 777 23.42 -0.56 17.41
C TYR A 777 23.95 0.77 16.87
N TRP A 778 25.07 0.74 16.13
CA TRP A 778 25.67 1.96 15.57
C TRP A 778 24.84 2.59 14.45
N ILE A 779 24.24 1.77 13.58
CA ILE A 779 23.35 2.25 12.52
C ILE A 779 22.10 2.93 13.11
N GLN A 780 21.57 2.40 14.21
CA GLN A 780 20.41 2.98 14.90
C GLN A 780 20.71 4.30 15.64
N GLN A 781 21.97 4.70 15.81
CA GLN A 781 22.33 5.98 16.43
C GLN A 781 22.14 7.21 15.50
N ASP A 782 21.69 7.01 14.26
CA ASP A 782 21.45 8.08 13.28
C ASP A 782 22.62 9.08 13.14
N LEU A 783 23.81 8.50 12.98
CA LEU A 783 25.07 9.24 12.92
C LEU A 783 25.24 10.04 11.62
N THR A 784 24.47 9.73 10.57
CA THR A 784 24.58 10.35 9.24
C THR A 784 23.67 11.57 9.06
N THR A 785 22.69 11.78 9.93
CA THR A 785 21.84 12.99 9.89
C THR A 785 22.63 14.22 10.32
N TYR A 786 22.47 15.32 9.58
CA TYR A 786 23.17 16.57 9.86
C TYR A 786 22.77 17.12 11.25
N PRO A 787 23.73 17.36 12.17
CA PRO A 787 23.43 17.85 13.52
C PRO A 787 22.98 19.31 13.54
N SER A 788 22.14 19.67 14.50
CA SER A 788 22.00 21.07 14.93
C SER A 788 23.28 21.55 15.63
N LEU A 789 23.49 22.87 15.72
CA LEU A 789 24.71 23.45 16.34
C LEU A 789 24.97 22.92 17.76
N ASP A 790 23.91 22.69 18.54
CA ASP A 790 24.01 22.16 19.91
C ASP A 790 24.37 20.66 19.96
N GLU A 791 24.13 19.93 18.87
CA GLU A 791 24.38 18.48 18.78
C GLU A 791 25.74 18.13 18.20
N VAL A 792 26.42 19.07 17.53
CA VAL A 792 27.69 18.83 16.81
C VAL A 792 28.73 18.16 17.71
N GLY A 793 28.91 18.66 18.94
CA GLY A 793 29.88 18.10 19.89
C GLY A 793 29.54 16.66 20.31
N THR A 794 28.26 16.40 20.62
CA THR A 794 27.78 15.07 21.02
C THR A 794 27.87 14.08 19.87
N LYS A 795 27.45 14.46 18.66
CA LYS A 795 27.56 13.59 17.47
C LYS A 795 29.01 13.27 17.12
N ASN A 796 29.91 14.25 17.17
CA ASN A 796 31.35 13.99 16.94
C ASN A 796 31.94 13.05 17.99
N LYS A 797 31.52 13.15 19.26
CA LYS A 797 31.91 12.20 20.31
C LYS A 797 31.42 10.77 19.99
N SER A 798 30.16 10.62 19.58
CA SER A 798 29.61 9.32 19.16
C SER A 798 30.32 8.75 17.94
N TRP A 799 30.65 9.59 16.96
CA TRP A 799 31.46 9.21 15.79
C TRP A 799 32.84 8.70 16.17
N ARG A 800 33.55 9.39 17.09
CA ARG A 800 34.86 8.93 17.56
C ARG A 800 34.78 7.58 18.27
N ALA A 801 33.73 7.34 19.05
CA ALA A 801 33.48 6.05 19.69
C ALA A 801 33.19 4.95 18.65
N PHE A 802 32.39 5.26 17.63
CA PHE A 802 32.12 4.36 16.51
C PHE A 802 33.40 4.00 15.73
N LEU A 803 34.20 5.00 15.32
CA LEU A 803 35.45 4.79 14.59
C LEU A 803 36.49 4.00 15.41
N THR A 804 36.53 4.23 16.73
CA THR A 804 37.38 3.46 17.65
C THR A 804 36.93 2.00 17.75
N TRP A 805 35.62 1.76 17.83
CA TRP A 805 35.07 0.39 17.77
C TRP A 805 35.39 -0.27 16.43
N LEU A 806 35.15 0.40 15.30
CA LEU A 806 35.41 -0.12 13.96
C LEU A 806 36.90 -0.44 13.75
N TRP A 807 37.79 0.40 14.30
CA TRP A 807 39.22 0.14 14.35
C TRP A 807 39.52 -1.18 15.05
N HIS A 808 39.03 -1.37 16.28
CA HIS A 808 39.34 -2.57 17.06
C HIS A 808 38.63 -3.84 16.57
N ALA A 809 37.41 -3.70 16.07
CA ALA A 809 36.56 -4.82 15.67
C ALA A 809 36.93 -5.37 14.29
N CYS A 810 37.34 -4.51 13.36
CA CYS A 810 37.52 -4.86 11.96
C CYS A 810 38.88 -4.45 11.39
N VAL A 811 39.21 -3.15 11.41
CA VAL A 811 40.32 -2.61 10.61
C VAL A 811 41.70 -3.01 11.19
N ARG A 812 41.90 -2.90 12.51
CA ARG A 812 43.16 -3.21 13.17
C ARG A 812 43.61 -4.68 12.97
N PRO A 813 42.75 -5.71 13.15
CA PRO A 813 43.10 -7.10 12.86
C PRO A 813 43.65 -7.33 11.44
N VAL A 814 43.11 -6.61 10.46
CA VAL A 814 43.51 -6.69 9.06
C VAL A 814 44.81 -5.92 8.81
N MET A 815 44.91 -4.72 9.37
CA MET A 815 46.06 -3.82 9.15
C MET A 815 47.35 -4.33 9.78
N LEU A 816 47.34 -4.74 11.05
CA LEU A 816 48.58 -5.07 11.77
C LEU A 816 49.33 -6.28 11.20
N LYS A 817 48.64 -7.18 10.52
CA LYS A 817 49.26 -8.38 9.93
C LYS A 817 49.96 -8.12 8.60
N ARG A 818 49.59 -7.06 7.88
CA ARG A 818 49.96 -6.93 6.45
C ARG A 818 50.37 -5.53 6.00
N TYR A 819 49.94 -4.48 6.71
CA TYR A 819 50.17 -3.09 6.31
C TYR A 819 50.83 -2.30 7.45
N PRO A 820 52.17 -2.19 7.48
CA PRO A 820 52.87 -1.36 8.45
C PRO A 820 52.51 0.12 8.24
N THR A 821 52.76 0.93 9.28
CA THR A 821 52.59 2.39 9.19
C THR A 821 53.67 2.95 8.27
N GLN A 822 53.27 3.79 7.32
CA GLN A 822 54.20 4.44 6.39
C GLN A 822 54.58 5.83 6.91
N SER A 823 55.80 6.26 6.56
CA SER A 823 56.32 7.59 6.90
C SER A 823 55.86 8.66 5.92
N SER A 824 55.48 8.25 4.71
CA SER A 824 55.04 9.10 3.60
C SER A 824 53.71 8.60 3.04
N VAL A 825 52.87 9.54 2.62
CA VAL A 825 51.55 9.26 2.02
C VAL A 825 51.72 8.69 0.61
N GLU A 826 52.80 9.07 -0.08
CA GLU A 826 53.17 8.60 -1.41
C GLU A 826 53.45 7.10 -1.46
N ASP A 827 53.92 6.51 -0.37
CA ASP A 827 54.30 5.09 -0.25
C ASP A 827 53.15 4.18 0.22
N LEU A 828 51.95 4.73 0.46
CA LEU A 828 50.84 3.95 1.02
C LEU A 828 50.37 2.85 0.05
N PRO A 829 50.33 1.57 0.47
CA PRO A 829 49.76 0.50 -0.35
C PRO A 829 48.27 0.75 -0.62
N ARG A 830 47.83 0.48 -1.85
CA ARG A 830 46.43 0.71 -2.26
C ARG A 830 45.53 -0.43 -1.77
N VAL A 831 44.38 -0.06 -1.22
CA VAL A 831 43.35 -0.99 -0.72
C VAL A 831 41.97 -0.59 -1.21
N TRP A 832 41.20 -1.55 -1.71
CA TRP A 832 39.78 -1.40 -2.00
C TRP A 832 38.93 -2.10 -0.95
N TRP A 833 37.97 -1.39 -0.38
CA TRP A 833 37.04 -1.90 0.62
C TRP A 833 35.71 -2.26 -0.01
N ILE A 834 35.19 -3.44 0.35
CA ILE A 834 33.84 -3.90 0.02
C ILE A 834 33.19 -4.37 1.32
N GLY A 835 32.12 -3.72 1.75
CA GLY A 835 31.34 -4.17 2.92
C GLY A 835 30.02 -4.81 2.50
N THR A 836 29.58 -5.86 3.21
CA THR A 836 28.30 -6.55 2.96
C THR A 836 27.21 -6.10 3.93
N GLY A 837 25.95 -6.20 3.49
CA GLY A 837 24.77 -5.89 4.29
C GLY A 837 24.89 -4.58 5.06
N LEU A 838 24.70 -4.66 6.39
CA LEU A 838 24.75 -3.51 7.29
C LEU A 838 26.11 -2.79 7.32
N VAL A 839 27.22 -3.48 7.07
CA VAL A 839 28.56 -2.89 7.13
C VAL A 839 29.01 -2.29 5.79
N SER A 840 28.16 -2.33 4.76
CA SER A 840 28.43 -1.74 3.43
C SER A 840 28.68 -0.23 3.47
N SER A 841 28.04 0.48 4.41
CA SER A 841 28.16 1.94 4.58
C SER A 841 29.25 2.37 5.56
N PHE A 842 30.03 1.44 6.13
CA PHE A 842 30.99 1.77 7.18
C PHE A 842 32.25 2.44 6.62
N PRO A 843 32.72 3.56 7.23
CA PRO A 843 33.90 4.28 6.77
C PRO A 843 35.20 3.63 7.27
N PHE A 844 35.53 2.43 6.76
CA PHE A 844 36.77 1.70 7.08
C PHE A 844 38.03 2.56 6.92
N HIS A 845 38.05 3.46 5.95
CA HIS A 845 39.17 4.39 5.71
C HIS A 845 39.40 5.38 6.87
N ALA A 846 38.35 5.73 7.62
CA ALA A 846 38.39 6.68 8.73
C ALA A 846 38.62 6.01 10.10
N ALA A 847 38.63 4.68 10.17
CA ALA A 847 38.78 3.96 11.43
C ALA A 847 40.12 4.29 12.11
N CYS A 848 40.04 4.72 13.37
CA CYS A 848 41.19 5.12 14.18
C CYS A 848 40.91 4.99 15.67
N LYS A 849 41.96 4.86 16.48
CA LYS A 849 41.86 4.92 17.94
C LYS A 849 41.87 6.37 18.44
N GLU A 850 40.93 6.72 19.33
CA GLU A 850 40.77 8.08 19.89
C GLU A 850 42.04 8.68 20.52
N SER A 851 42.86 7.87 21.19
CA SER A 851 44.11 8.28 21.85
C SER A 851 45.38 7.77 21.15
N GLY A 852 45.23 7.17 19.97
CA GLY A 852 46.35 6.61 19.22
C GLY A 852 46.90 7.65 18.26
N GLY A 853 48.21 7.96 18.36
CA GLY A 853 48.90 8.74 17.33
C GLY A 853 48.86 8.06 15.95
N VAL A 854 49.56 8.63 14.97
CA VAL A 854 49.68 8.21 13.55
C VAL A 854 49.68 6.67 13.34
N LYS A 855 50.30 5.90 14.24
CA LYS A 855 50.41 4.43 14.16
C LYS A 855 49.09 3.65 14.36
N GLU A 856 48.06 4.25 14.94
CA GLU A 856 46.77 3.59 15.28
C GLU A 856 45.59 4.17 14.47
N SER A 857 45.83 4.43 13.19
CA SER A 857 44.80 4.89 12.24
C SER A 857 44.99 4.24 10.86
N CYS A 858 43.86 3.99 10.18
CA CYS A 858 43.84 3.37 8.86
C CYS A 858 44.53 4.25 7.79
N CYS A 859 44.33 5.56 7.85
CA CYS A 859 44.82 6.49 6.83
C CYS A 859 46.35 6.54 6.69
N TYR A 860 47.11 6.21 7.74
CA TYR A 860 48.59 6.18 7.67
C TYR A 860 49.16 4.80 7.31
N ARG A 861 48.31 3.85 6.92
CA ARG A 861 48.71 2.48 6.59
C ARG A 861 48.34 2.08 5.17
N VAL A 862 47.22 2.59 4.65
CA VAL A 862 46.72 2.23 3.33
C VAL A 862 46.07 3.42 2.65
N LEU A 863 46.21 3.47 1.32
CA LEU A 863 45.47 4.36 0.45
C LEU A 863 44.12 3.70 0.13
N SER A 864 43.06 4.16 0.79
CA SER A 864 41.73 3.51 0.72
C SER A 864 40.92 3.95 -0.49
N SER A 865 40.17 3.01 -1.07
CA SER A 865 39.12 3.23 -2.07
C SER A 865 37.99 2.23 -1.83
N TYR A 866 36.87 2.42 -2.50
CA TYR A 866 35.71 1.55 -2.40
C TYR A 866 35.29 1.06 -3.78
N THR A 867 34.56 -0.05 -3.82
CA THR A 867 33.86 -0.51 -5.02
C THR A 867 32.60 -1.26 -4.59
N PRO A 868 31.46 -1.13 -5.30
CA PRO A 868 30.25 -1.84 -4.94
C PRO A 868 30.42 -3.36 -5.10
N THR A 869 31.08 -3.78 -6.17
CA THR A 869 31.36 -5.20 -6.50
C THR A 869 32.71 -5.33 -7.21
N GLU A 870 33.26 -6.54 -7.25
CA GLU A 870 34.44 -6.89 -8.01
C GLU A 870 34.20 -6.76 -9.53
N LYS A 871 32.98 -7.05 -10.01
CA LYS A 871 32.56 -6.82 -11.40
C LYS A 871 32.63 -5.34 -11.78
N ALA A 872 32.11 -4.44 -10.94
CA ALA A 872 32.16 -3.01 -11.18
C ALA A 872 33.62 -2.50 -11.24
N MET A 873 34.47 -3.03 -10.37
CA MET A 873 35.91 -2.74 -10.37
C MET A 873 36.61 -3.25 -11.63
N LYS A 874 36.31 -4.48 -12.05
CA LYS A 874 36.83 -5.07 -13.29
C LYS A 874 36.43 -4.22 -14.49
N TYR A 875 35.15 -3.86 -14.58
CA TYR A 875 34.63 -2.99 -15.65
C TYR A 875 35.36 -1.65 -15.70
N SER A 876 35.53 -0.99 -14.55
CA SER A 876 36.29 0.26 -14.43
C SER A 876 37.73 0.13 -14.92
N ARG A 877 38.38 -1.03 -14.73
CA ARG A 877 39.76 -1.28 -15.14
C ARG A 877 39.91 -1.76 -16.58
N GLU A 878 38.97 -2.52 -17.11
CA GLU A 878 38.94 -2.86 -18.54
C GLU A 878 38.77 -1.59 -19.39
N ARG A 879 37.95 -0.65 -18.90
CA ARG A 879 37.81 0.69 -19.47
C ARG A 879 39.13 1.47 -19.48
N ALA A 880 39.88 1.42 -18.38
CA ALA A 880 41.21 2.02 -18.28
C ALA A 880 42.18 1.51 -19.35
N ALA A 881 42.19 0.20 -19.60
CA ALA A 881 43.08 -0.42 -20.57
C ALA A 881 42.69 -0.12 -22.03
N ALA A 882 41.40 0.11 -22.30
CA ALA A 882 40.87 0.40 -23.63
C ALA A 882 41.10 1.86 -24.07
N VAL A 883 41.25 2.79 -23.13
CA VAL A 883 41.54 4.20 -23.40
C VAL A 883 43.05 4.41 -23.32
N ILE A 884 43.77 4.14 -24.41
CA ILE A 884 45.07 4.78 -24.61
C ILE A 884 44.74 6.24 -24.94
N PRO A 885 45.12 7.24 -24.13
CA PRO A 885 44.92 8.63 -24.50
C PRO A 885 45.65 8.86 -25.82
N SER A 886 44.90 9.00 -26.91
CA SER A 886 45.46 9.66 -28.08
C SER A 886 45.83 11.05 -27.60
N SER A 887 47.12 11.35 -27.56
CA SER A 887 47.69 12.65 -27.19
C SER A 887 47.21 13.82 -28.08
N ALA A 888 46.23 13.59 -28.97
CA ALA A 888 45.74 14.53 -29.96
C ALA A 888 44.44 15.27 -29.58
N LYS A 889 43.70 14.89 -28.53
CA LYS A 889 42.47 15.61 -28.11
C LYS A 889 42.57 16.22 -26.70
N PRO A 890 42.16 17.48 -26.52
CA PRO A 890 42.11 18.11 -25.20
C PRO A 890 41.05 17.46 -24.32
N TRP A 891 41.32 17.35 -23.02
CA TRP A 891 40.36 16.89 -22.03
C TRP A 891 39.19 17.87 -21.90
N ARG A 892 37.99 17.36 -21.67
CA ARG A 892 36.82 18.20 -21.42
C ARG A 892 36.31 18.03 -20.00
N ALA A 893 36.16 19.13 -19.28
CA ALA A 893 35.58 19.18 -17.95
C ALA A 893 34.22 19.90 -17.99
N TYR A 894 33.21 19.31 -17.35
CA TYR A 894 31.90 19.92 -17.11
C TYR A 894 31.75 20.24 -15.63
N VAL A 895 31.47 21.50 -15.29
CA VAL A 895 31.30 21.99 -13.93
C VAL A 895 29.88 22.55 -13.78
N ALA A 896 29.04 21.81 -13.06
CA ALA A 896 27.67 22.17 -12.74
C ALA A 896 27.57 22.70 -11.30
N SER A 897 27.00 23.88 -11.13
CA SER A 897 26.76 24.51 -9.81
C SER A 897 25.30 24.92 -9.63
N MET A 898 24.80 24.70 -8.41
CA MET A 898 23.43 25.02 -7.99
C MET A 898 23.47 25.92 -6.74
N PRO A 899 23.83 27.21 -6.87
CA PRO A 899 23.92 28.12 -5.73
C PRO A 899 22.56 28.39 -5.08
N SER A 900 21.49 28.36 -5.87
CA SER A 900 20.11 28.38 -5.37
C SER A 900 19.34 27.19 -5.95
N THR A 901 18.41 26.63 -5.17
CA THR A 901 17.58 25.49 -5.61
C THR A 901 16.15 25.63 -5.10
N PRO A 902 15.11 25.55 -5.95
CA PRO A 902 13.72 25.73 -5.54
C PRO A 902 13.31 24.78 -4.40
N GLY A 903 12.91 25.35 -3.27
CA GLY A 903 12.41 24.59 -2.12
C GLY A 903 13.48 24.01 -1.18
N LEU A 904 14.76 24.29 -1.43
CA LEU A 904 15.89 23.91 -0.57
C LEU A 904 16.69 25.14 -0.12
N ASN A 905 17.58 24.95 0.86
CA ASN A 905 18.48 26.02 1.33
C ASN A 905 19.52 26.37 0.25
N ASP A 906 19.88 27.65 0.16
CA ASP A 906 20.93 28.11 -0.77
C ASP A 906 22.31 27.57 -0.38
N LEU A 907 23.14 27.32 -1.40
CA LEU A 907 24.52 26.83 -1.28
C LEU A 907 25.47 27.83 -1.97
N PRO A 908 25.64 29.04 -1.40
CA PRO A 908 26.42 30.11 -2.03
C PRO A 908 27.89 29.73 -2.26
N GLY A 909 28.44 28.80 -1.47
CA GLY A 909 29.79 28.28 -1.64
C GLY A 909 30.02 27.55 -2.97
N THR A 910 28.97 27.07 -3.64
CA THR A 910 29.08 26.30 -4.90
C THR A 910 29.60 27.12 -6.09
N THR A 911 29.26 28.41 -6.16
CA THR A 911 29.78 29.34 -7.20
C THR A 911 31.26 29.62 -6.96
N ASP A 912 31.62 29.96 -5.72
CA ASP A 912 32.99 30.15 -5.28
C ASP A 912 33.87 28.92 -5.54
N GLU A 913 33.35 27.77 -5.18
CA GLU A 913 33.96 26.46 -5.37
C GLU A 913 34.19 26.17 -6.87
N SER A 914 33.26 26.53 -7.75
CA SER A 914 33.40 26.37 -9.20
C SER A 914 34.47 27.30 -9.78
N CYS A 915 34.55 28.54 -9.31
CA CYS A 915 35.60 29.50 -9.67
C CYS A 915 36.99 29.01 -9.23
N SER A 916 37.12 28.51 -7.99
CA SER A 916 38.39 27.95 -7.49
C SER A 916 38.87 26.79 -8.35
N VAL A 917 38.00 25.83 -8.68
CA VAL A 917 38.38 24.68 -9.51
C VAL A 917 38.75 25.10 -10.93
N LYS A 918 37.99 26.01 -11.54
CA LYS A 918 38.31 26.56 -12.86
C LYS A 918 39.70 27.19 -12.87
N ARG A 919 40.01 28.04 -11.88
CA ARG A 919 41.32 28.66 -11.71
C ARG A 919 42.44 27.63 -11.61
N VAL A 920 42.31 26.63 -10.74
CA VAL A 920 43.35 25.59 -10.55
C VAL A 920 43.59 24.80 -11.83
N VAL A 921 42.55 24.45 -12.58
CA VAL A 921 42.69 23.70 -13.83
C VAL A 921 43.30 24.58 -14.93
N GLU A 922 42.90 25.84 -15.05
CA GLU A 922 43.44 26.79 -16.03
C GLU A 922 44.91 27.14 -15.75
N GLU A 923 45.29 27.37 -14.49
CA GLU A 923 46.66 27.71 -14.11
C GLU A 923 47.66 26.58 -14.39
N ASN A 924 47.23 25.32 -14.24
CA ASN A 924 48.12 24.16 -14.38
C ASN A 924 48.09 23.51 -15.78
N LEU A 925 47.01 23.67 -16.57
CA LEU A 925 46.74 22.81 -17.75
C LEU A 925 46.23 23.55 -19.01
N GLN A 926 46.41 24.87 -19.07
CA GLN A 926 45.77 25.86 -19.96
C GLN A 926 45.59 25.48 -21.45
N SER A 927 46.45 24.67 -22.07
CA SER A 927 46.35 24.28 -23.49
C SER A 927 45.79 22.86 -23.73
N LEU A 928 45.55 22.09 -22.67
CA LEU A 928 45.14 20.68 -22.73
C LEU A 928 43.70 20.43 -22.29
N PHE A 929 42.99 21.45 -21.82
CA PHE A 929 41.63 21.34 -21.26
C PHE A 929 40.63 22.32 -21.88
N THR A 930 39.38 21.88 -22.02
CA THR A 930 38.20 22.72 -22.28
C THR A 930 37.25 22.58 -21.10
N ILE A 931 36.93 23.69 -20.42
CA ILE A 931 36.04 23.70 -19.25
C ILE A 931 34.71 24.35 -19.63
N GLU A 932 33.63 23.61 -19.50
CA GLU A 932 32.25 24.10 -19.61
C GLU A 932 31.71 24.30 -18.20
N THR A 933 31.35 25.54 -17.83
CA THR A 933 30.74 25.84 -16.53
C THR A 933 29.29 26.25 -16.74
N LYS A 934 28.37 25.61 -16.02
CA LYS A 934 26.94 25.90 -16.09
C LYS A 934 26.35 26.04 -14.70
N GLU A 935 25.89 27.25 -14.38
CA GLU A 935 25.05 27.49 -13.22
C GLU A 935 23.61 27.10 -13.53
N HIS A 936 22.93 26.51 -12.56
CA HIS A 936 21.53 26.12 -12.66
C HIS A 936 21.17 25.21 -13.85
N PRO A 937 21.92 24.12 -14.12
CA PRO A 937 21.58 23.22 -15.21
C PRO A 937 20.29 22.43 -14.91
N ASP A 938 19.55 22.09 -15.95
CA ASP A 938 18.51 21.06 -15.93
C ASP A 938 19.10 19.67 -16.23
N VAL A 939 18.33 18.62 -15.95
CA VAL A 939 18.78 17.23 -16.15
C VAL A 939 19.11 16.97 -17.62
N ALA A 940 18.24 17.39 -18.53
CA ALA A 940 18.45 17.18 -19.97
C ALA A 940 19.76 17.83 -20.46
N GLY A 941 20.03 19.08 -20.05
CA GLY A 941 21.27 19.76 -20.39
C GLY A 941 22.50 19.13 -19.72
N ALA A 942 22.39 18.71 -18.46
CA ALA A 942 23.50 18.06 -17.76
C ALA A 942 23.88 16.72 -18.40
N VAL A 943 22.90 15.88 -18.78
CA VAL A 943 23.14 14.58 -19.42
C VAL A 943 23.87 14.74 -20.76
N VAL A 944 23.46 15.73 -21.57
CA VAL A 944 24.10 16.03 -22.86
C VAL A 944 25.58 16.42 -22.69
N GLU A 945 25.91 17.18 -21.65
CA GLU A 945 27.30 17.59 -21.40
C GLU A 945 28.15 16.48 -20.77
N ILE A 946 27.56 15.68 -19.86
CA ILE A 946 28.23 14.50 -19.29
C ILE A 946 28.70 13.54 -20.38
N GLN A 947 27.90 13.31 -21.43
CA GLN A 947 28.24 12.43 -22.55
C GLN A 947 29.48 12.84 -23.33
N LYS A 948 29.88 14.11 -23.25
CA LYS A 948 31.01 14.68 -24.02
C LYS A 948 32.25 14.93 -23.16
N CYS A 949 32.14 14.80 -21.85
CA CYS A 949 33.20 15.18 -20.92
C CYS A 949 34.04 13.97 -20.44
N ASN A 950 35.29 14.25 -20.06
CA ASN A 950 36.13 13.33 -19.31
C ASN A 950 35.94 13.51 -17.81
N ILE A 951 35.72 14.76 -17.38
CA ILE A 951 35.52 15.11 -15.98
C ILE A 951 34.16 15.76 -15.82
N ALA A 952 33.31 15.21 -14.95
CA ALA A 952 32.06 15.83 -14.55
C ALA A 952 32.14 16.21 -13.06
N ARG A 953 31.71 17.43 -12.76
CA ARG A 953 31.67 17.95 -11.40
C ARG A 953 30.30 18.53 -11.11
N PHE A 954 29.72 18.11 -10.00
CA PHE A 954 28.44 18.61 -9.52
C PHE A 954 28.58 19.19 -8.12
N ALA A 955 28.23 20.47 -7.97
CA ALA A 955 28.15 21.18 -6.69
C ALA A 955 26.68 21.56 -6.46
N CYS A 956 25.95 20.70 -5.74
CA CYS A 956 24.49 20.79 -5.61
C CYS A 956 23.99 19.97 -4.39
N HIS A 957 22.68 20.03 -4.12
CA HIS A 957 22.07 19.12 -3.14
C HIS A 957 22.03 17.69 -3.68
N GLY A 958 22.33 16.72 -2.81
CA GLY A 958 22.11 15.30 -3.09
C GLY A 958 20.97 14.76 -2.22
N ILE A 959 20.15 13.89 -2.78
CA ILE A 959 19.04 13.23 -2.08
C ILE A 959 19.25 11.73 -2.10
N SER A 960 19.15 11.09 -0.93
CA SER A 960 19.04 9.63 -0.77
C SER A 960 17.60 9.29 -0.38
N ASP A 961 16.88 8.60 -1.26
CA ASP A 961 15.48 8.23 -1.06
C ASP A 961 15.40 7.06 -0.05
N PRO A 962 14.62 7.18 1.04
CA PRO A 962 14.56 6.20 2.11
C PRO A 962 13.71 4.96 1.79
N LEU A 963 13.06 4.90 0.63
CA LEU A 963 12.17 3.80 0.23
C LEU A 963 12.60 3.18 -1.11
N VAL A 964 13.01 4.01 -2.07
CA VAL A 964 13.32 3.60 -3.45
C VAL A 964 14.68 4.15 -3.86
N PRO A 965 15.78 3.40 -3.66
CA PRO A 965 17.15 3.91 -3.88
C PRO A 965 17.41 4.44 -5.29
N SER A 966 16.76 3.88 -6.31
CA SER A 966 16.86 4.35 -7.70
C SER A 966 16.38 5.80 -7.93
N ARG A 967 15.55 6.35 -7.03
CA ARG A 967 15.08 7.76 -7.07
C ARG A 967 16.03 8.73 -6.37
N SER A 968 17.03 8.22 -5.65
CA SER A 968 18.14 9.03 -5.12
C SER A 968 18.83 9.74 -6.28
N GLY A 969 19.38 10.92 -6.06
CA GLY A 969 19.89 11.72 -7.18
C GLY A 969 20.52 13.04 -6.77
N LEU A 970 20.97 13.76 -7.80
CA LEU A 970 21.45 15.13 -7.70
C LEU A 970 20.32 16.10 -8.02
N VAL A 971 20.13 17.10 -7.18
CA VAL A 971 19.06 18.08 -7.34
C VAL A 971 19.54 19.21 -8.25
N LEU A 972 18.84 19.35 -9.36
CA LEU A 972 19.03 20.34 -10.40
C LEU A 972 17.79 21.23 -10.48
N GLN A 973 17.68 22.09 -11.51
CA GLN A 973 16.45 22.84 -11.74
C GLN A 973 16.14 23.00 -13.22
N THR A 974 14.84 23.04 -13.54
CA THR A 974 14.40 23.33 -14.90
C THR A 974 14.76 24.76 -15.30
N SER A 975 15.10 24.93 -16.58
CA SER A 975 15.27 26.25 -17.18
C SER A 975 13.96 27.06 -17.04
N GLY A 976 13.90 28.00 -16.10
CA GLY A 976 12.75 28.88 -15.94
C GLY A 976 12.49 29.68 -17.21
N THR A 977 11.23 29.75 -17.66
CA THR A 977 10.85 30.68 -18.75
C THR A 977 10.41 32.01 -18.13
N ARG A 978 10.34 33.10 -18.92
CA ARG A 978 9.79 34.40 -18.45
C ARG A 978 8.41 34.28 -17.78
N THR A 979 7.67 33.20 -18.04
CA THR A 979 6.30 32.93 -17.57
C THR A 979 6.19 31.83 -16.51
N GLN A 980 7.25 31.05 -16.23
CA GLN A 980 7.22 29.96 -15.26
C GLN A 980 8.46 29.99 -14.36
N ALA A 981 8.23 30.05 -13.05
CA ALA A 981 9.27 29.93 -12.06
C ALA A 981 10.04 28.60 -12.20
N PRO A 982 11.36 28.60 -11.98
CA PRO A 982 12.17 27.38 -12.01
C PRO A 982 11.64 26.38 -10.98
N ARG A 983 11.64 25.09 -11.36
CA ARG A 983 11.21 23.99 -10.49
C ARG A 983 12.37 23.04 -10.26
N GLN A 984 12.31 22.34 -9.14
CA GLN A 984 13.25 21.27 -8.85
C GLN A 984 13.22 20.23 -9.97
N ASP A 985 14.41 19.89 -10.46
CA ASP A 985 14.66 18.78 -11.39
C ASP A 985 15.62 17.81 -10.70
N SER A 986 15.64 16.53 -11.06
CA SER A 986 16.46 15.54 -10.34
C SER A 986 17.13 14.57 -11.30
N LEU A 987 18.46 14.55 -11.29
CA LEU A 987 19.24 13.55 -12.00
C LEU A 987 19.35 12.32 -11.09
N SER A 988 18.43 11.37 -11.28
CA SER A 988 18.33 10.19 -10.42
C SER A 988 19.35 9.11 -10.77
N VAL A 989 19.59 8.18 -9.85
CA VAL A 989 20.41 6.97 -10.08
C VAL A 989 19.88 6.20 -11.29
N ARG A 990 18.55 6.13 -11.43
CA ARG A 990 17.89 5.56 -12.60
C ARG A 990 18.33 6.25 -13.89
N ASP A 991 18.24 7.58 -13.95
CA ASP A 991 18.60 8.33 -15.15
C ASP A 991 20.08 8.11 -15.51
N VAL A 992 20.97 8.13 -14.50
CA VAL A 992 22.40 7.91 -14.69
C VAL A 992 22.70 6.48 -15.16
N PHE A 993 21.96 5.47 -14.68
CA PHE A 993 22.09 4.08 -15.13
C PHE A 993 21.68 3.86 -16.59
N GLU A 994 20.87 4.72 -17.17
CA GLU A 994 20.51 4.65 -18.60
C GLU A 994 21.61 5.24 -19.50
N ILE A 995 22.54 6.02 -18.94
CA ILE A 995 23.64 6.64 -19.68
C ILE A 995 24.79 5.64 -19.90
N ARG A 996 25.34 5.63 -21.11
CA ARG A 996 26.56 4.90 -21.46
C ARG A 996 27.66 5.88 -21.85
N LEU A 997 28.77 5.88 -21.12
CA LEU A 997 29.87 6.81 -21.28
C LEU A 997 31.14 6.07 -21.67
N GLU A 998 31.76 6.46 -22.78
CA GLU A 998 32.97 5.81 -23.30
C GLU A 998 34.27 6.52 -22.89
N HIS A 999 34.21 7.80 -22.55
CA HIS A 999 35.38 8.64 -22.31
C HIS A 999 35.41 9.28 -20.92
N ALA A 1000 34.50 8.86 -20.04
CA ALA A 1000 34.34 9.41 -18.71
C ALA A 1000 35.40 8.89 -17.74
N GLU A 1001 36.20 9.79 -17.18
CA GLU A 1001 37.31 9.49 -16.27
C GLU A 1001 36.95 9.79 -14.82
N ILE A 1002 36.55 11.02 -14.49
CA ILE A 1002 36.32 11.46 -13.10
C ILE A 1002 34.94 12.10 -12.93
N ALA A 1003 34.14 11.58 -12.01
CA ALA A 1003 32.96 12.27 -11.48
C ALA A 1003 33.25 12.77 -10.06
N TYR A 1004 33.29 14.08 -9.84
CA TYR A 1004 33.41 14.67 -8.52
C TYR A 1004 32.04 15.19 -8.06
N LEU A 1005 31.44 14.49 -7.10
CA LEU A 1005 30.11 14.81 -6.60
C LEU A 1005 30.23 15.57 -5.27
N SER A 1006 30.31 16.89 -5.36
CA SER A 1006 30.23 17.82 -4.23
C SER A 1006 28.76 17.99 -3.81
N ALA A 1007 28.15 16.87 -3.42
CA ALA A 1007 26.75 16.81 -3.03
C ALA A 1007 26.57 15.85 -1.85
N CYS A 1008 25.67 16.23 -0.95
CA CYS A 1008 25.38 15.50 0.29
C CYS A 1008 24.86 14.08 0.01
N SER A 1009 25.29 13.11 0.83
CA SER A 1009 24.73 11.73 0.84
C SER A 1009 24.78 10.98 -0.50
N THR A 1010 25.74 11.30 -1.37
CA THR A 1010 25.88 10.69 -2.71
C THR A 1010 26.34 9.23 -2.69
N ALA A 1011 26.96 8.78 -1.60
CA ALA A 1011 27.36 7.40 -1.34
C ALA A 1011 26.52 6.75 -0.21
N GLU A 1012 25.32 7.29 0.07
CA GLU A 1012 24.44 6.78 1.13
C GLU A 1012 23.28 5.95 0.56
N ASN A 1013 23.09 4.73 1.09
CA ASN A 1013 21.91 3.91 0.86
C ASN A 1013 21.15 3.72 2.18
N LYS A 1014 19.93 4.26 2.24
CA LYS A 1014 19.08 4.22 3.45
C LYS A 1014 18.18 2.98 3.53
N VAL A 1015 18.09 2.18 2.47
CA VAL A 1015 17.16 1.07 2.36
C VAL A 1015 17.84 -0.24 2.74
N LYS A 1016 17.63 -0.68 3.99
CA LYS A 1016 18.28 -1.89 4.55
C LYS A 1016 18.12 -3.15 3.69
N PRO A 1017 16.93 -3.48 3.15
CA PRO A 1017 16.77 -4.66 2.28
C PRO A 1017 17.49 -4.55 0.93
N LEU A 1018 18.10 -3.41 0.61
CA LEU A 1018 18.86 -3.20 -0.62
C LEU A 1018 20.31 -2.81 -0.33
N ALA A 1019 20.77 -3.01 0.92
CA ALA A 1019 22.14 -2.65 1.31
C ALA A 1019 23.20 -3.41 0.50
N ASP A 1020 22.92 -4.67 0.14
CA ASP A 1020 23.80 -5.49 -0.71
C ASP A 1020 23.80 -5.07 -2.18
N GLU A 1021 22.84 -4.26 -2.64
CA GLU A 1021 22.82 -3.74 -4.01
C GLU A 1021 23.66 -2.47 -4.17
N VAL A 1022 23.99 -1.79 -3.08
CA VAL A 1022 24.84 -0.59 -3.07
C VAL A 1022 24.34 0.45 -4.08
N LEU A 1023 23.01 0.62 -4.17
CA LEU A 1023 22.37 1.59 -5.06
C LEU A 1023 22.41 2.99 -4.44
N HIS A 1024 23.31 3.83 -4.93
CA HIS A 1024 23.42 5.24 -4.57
C HIS A 1024 24.01 6.03 -5.76
N VAL A 1025 24.02 7.35 -5.69
CA VAL A 1025 24.45 8.22 -6.81
C VAL A 1025 25.84 7.85 -7.31
N VAL A 1026 26.79 7.58 -6.40
CA VAL A 1026 28.16 7.21 -6.78
C VAL A 1026 28.23 5.92 -7.61
N SER A 1027 27.50 4.85 -7.25
CA SER A 1027 27.49 3.61 -8.03
C SER A 1027 26.73 3.78 -9.34
N GLY A 1028 25.75 4.69 -9.38
CA GLY A 1028 25.16 5.29 -10.58
C GLY A 1028 26.21 5.70 -11.62
N PHE A 1029 27.05 6.66 -11.25
CA PHE A 1029 28.08 7.21 -12.13
C PHE A 1029 29.14 6.18 -12.52
N GLN A 1030 29.51 5.27 -11.60
CA GLN A 1030 30.45 4.19 -11.90
C GLN A 1030 29.88 3.21 -12.95
N ALA A 1031 28.62 2.81 -12.80
CA ALA A 1031 27.94 1.97 -13.78
C ALA A 1031 27.78 2.70 -15.13
N ALA A 1032 27.51 4.01 -15.12
CA ALA A 1032 27.38 4.83 -16.33
C ALA A 1032 28.67 4.83 -17.18
N GLY A 1033 29.83 4.72 -16.54
CA GLY A 1033 31.12 4.58 -17.21
C GLY A 1033 32.25 5.42 -16.62
N PHE A 1034 32.01 6.21 -15.56
CA PHE A 1034 33.08 6.94 -14.89
C PHE A 1034 34.04 5.98 -14.18
N ARG A 1035 35.33 6.10 -14.49
CA ARG A 1035 36.40 5.28 -13.91
C ARG A 1035 36.67 5.61 -12.44
N HIS A 1036 36.54 6.87 -12.07
CA HIS A 1036 36.70 7.38 -10.72
C HIS A 1036 35.50 8.23 -10.33
N VAL A 1037 34.96 7.98 -9.14
CA VAL A 1037 33.87 8.77 -8.58
C VAL A 1037 34.22 9.15 -7.15
N VAL A 1038 34.24 10.45 -6.87
CA VAL A 1038 34.40 11.00 -5.52
C VAL A 1038 33.02 11.42 -5.03
N GLY A 1039 32.65 10.97 -3.84
CA GLY A 1039 31.36 11.32 -3.21
C GLY A 1039 31.45 11.36 -1.69
N CYS A 1040 30.29 11.56 -1.07
CA CYS A 1040 30.15 11.73 0.37
C CYS A 1040 29.21 10.69 0.98
N LEU A 1041 29.61 10.06 2.08
CA LEU A 1041 28.79 9.11 2.84
C LEU A 1041 27.63 9.78 3.60
N TRP A 1042 27.75 11.07 3.94
CA TRP A 1042 26.74 11.88 4.62
C TRP A 1042 26.87 13.37 4.25
N PRO A 1043 25.93 14.25 4.65
CA PRO A 1043 25.98 15.68 4.31
C PRO A 1043 27.19 16.40 4.89
N SER A 1044 27.76 17.34 4.13
CA SER A 1044 28.93 18.13 4.52
C SER A 1044 28.66 19.62 4.60
N LEU A 1045 29.57 20.36 5.25
CA LEU A 1045 29.56 21.81 5.38
C LEU A 1045 30.03 22.46 4.07
N ASP A 1046 29.27 23.44 3.58
CA ASP A 1046 29.51 24.12 2.29
C ASP A 1046 30.96 24.66 2.14
N HIS A 1047 31.48 25.33 3.17
CA HIS A 1047 32.86 25.86 3.14
C HIS A 1047 33.94 24.76 3.13
N VAL A 1048 33.66 23.60 3.74
CA VAL A 1048 34.58 22.45 3.76
C VAL A 1048 34.57 21.77 2.39
N CYS A 1049 33.39 21.63 1.75
CA CYS A 1049 33.29 21.12 0.38
C CYS A 1049 34.17 21.93 -0.59
N LYS A 1050 34.09 23.26 -0.51
CA LYS A 1050 34.95 24.18 -1.28
C LYS A 1050 36.44 23.90 -1.04
N GLN A 1051 36.87 23.86 0.22
CA GLN A 1051 38.26 23.60 0.59
C GLN A 1051 38.76 22.25 0.05
N VAL A 1052 37.96 21.19 0.23
CA VAL A 1052 38.32 19.84 -0.22
C VAL A 1052 38.40 19.77 -1.73
N ALA A 1053 37.47 20.39 -2.45
CA ALA A 1053 37.52 20.37 -3.91
C ALA A 1053 38.73 21.15 -4.48
N GLU A 1054 39.00 22.35 -3.97
CA GLU A 1054 40.14 23.16 -4.43
C GLU A 1054 41.47 22.43 -4.19
N SER A 1055 41.63 21.86 -2.99
CA SER A 1055 42.80 21.06 -2.63
C SER A 1055 42.91 19.79 -3.48
N PHE A 1056 41.80 19.09 -3.73
CA PHE A 1056 41.79 17.87 -4.52
C PHE A 1056 42.29 18.11 -5.95
N TYR A 1057 41.73 19.10 -6.66
CA TYR A 1057 42.16 19.40 -8.02
C TYR A 1057 43.61 19.94 -8.06
N SER A 1058 44.02 20.69 -7.04
CA SER A 1058 45.40 21.19 -6.93
C SER A 1058 46.39 20.04 -6.75
N ALA A 1059 46.07 19.09 -5.87
CA ALA A 1059 46.90 17.90 -5.63
C ALA A 1059 46.93 16.95 -6.84
N LEU A 1060 45.81 16.80 -7.55
CA LEU A 1060 45.70 15.93 -8.73
C LEU A 1060 46.57 16.45 -9.89
N TRP A 1061 46.59 17.76 -10.11
CA TRP A 1061 47.24 18.37 -11.28
C TRP A 1061 48.61 18.99 -11.00
N ARG A 1062 49.11 18.89 -9.77
CA ARG A 1062 50.42 19.44 -9.35
C ARG A 1062 51.59 19.05 -10.26
N ASN A 1063 51.55 17.85 -10.84
CA ASN A 1063 52.61 17.31 -11.70
C ASN A 1063 52.20 17.26 -13.19
N GLY A 1064 51.13 17.97 -13.59
CA GLY A 1064 50.62 18.00 -14.97
C GLY A 1064 49.84 16.76 -15.42
N VAL A 1065 49.20 16.83 -16.59
CA VAL A 1065 48.33 15.76 -17.12
C VAL A 1065 49.07 14.44 -17.37
N GLU A 1066 50.36 14.51 -17.74
CA GLU A 1066 51.18 13.32 -18.02
C GLU A 1066 51.37 12.43 -16.78
N SER A 1067 51.19 12.98 -15.58
CA SER A 1067 51.28 12.24 -14.32
C SER A 1067 49.97 11.56 -13.91
N TYR A 1068 48.87 11.78 -14.65
CA TYR A 1068 47.56 11.21 -14.37
C TYR A 1068 47.57 9.68 -14.44
N ASN A 1069 47.08 9.04 -13.38
CA ASN A 1069 46.86 7.60 -13.31
C ASN A 1069 45.84 7.27 -12.20
N ASP A 1070 45.41 6.01 -12.11
CA ASP A 1070 44.45 5.52 -11.10
C ASP A 1070 44.84 5.85 -9.66
N ARG A 1071 46.16 5.85 -9.38
CA ARG A 1071 46.68 6.13 -8.04
C ARG A 1071 46.60 7.62 -7.72
N ALA A 1072 46.82 8.49 -8.70
CA ALA A 1072 46.83 9.94 -8.52
C ALA A 1072 45.49 10.46 -7.96
N VAL A 1073 44.36 9.97 -8.46
CA VAL A 1073 43.03 10.40 -8.01
C VAL A 1073 42.78 10.06 -6.55
N ALA A 1074 43.00 8.80 -6.16
CA ALA A 1074 42.82 8.41 -4.76
C ALA A 1074 43.83 9.10 -3.84
N LEU A 1075 45.08 9.27 -4.28
CA LEU A 1075 46.12 9.95 -3.51
C LEU A 1075 45.77 11.44 -3.29
N ALA A 1076 45.26 12.12 -4.31
CA ALA A 1076 44.83 13.51 -4.21
C ALA A 1076 43.69 13.69 -3.18
N LEU A 1077 42.69 12.81 -3.21
CA LEU A 1077 41.62 12.83 -2.22
C LEU A 1077 42.16 12.54 -0.81
N HIS A 1078 43.02 11.54 -0.68
CA HIS A 1078 43.58 11.15 0.60
C HIS A 1078 44.41 12.27 1.25
N LYS A 1079 45.29 12.92 0.48
CA LYS A 1079 46.08 14.07 0.95
C LYS A 1079 45.16 15.19 1.43
N THR A 1080 44.17 15.52 0.64
CA THR A 1080 43.20 16.57 0.98
C THR A 1080 42.43 16.27 2.27
N VAL A 1081 41.93 15.03 2.43
CA VAL A 1081 41.20 14.64 3.64
C VAL A 1081 42.11 14.65 4.87
N LEU A 1082 43.37 14.24 4.73
CA LEU A 1082 44.36 14.36 5.80
C LEU A 1082 44.64 15.82 6.16
N GLU A 1083 44.83 16.70 5.17
CA GLU A 1083 45.05 18.13 5.40
C GLU A 1083 43.87 18.76 6.17
N VAL A 1084 42.63 18.44 5.80
CA VAL A 1084 41.42 18.90 6.52
C VAL A 1084 41.36 18.34 7.94
N ARG A 1085 41.73 17.06 8.12
CA ARG A 1085 41.76 16.41 9.45
C ARG A 1085 42.84 17.01 10.35
N GLU A 1086 44.00 17.35 9.80
CA GLU A 1086 45.15 17.90 10.54
C GLU A 1086 45.04 19.42 10.78
N GLY A 1087 44.14 20.10 10.08
CA GLY A 1087 43.82 21.50 10.32
C GLY A 1087 43.39 21.80 11.76
N GLU A 1088 43.57 23.05 12.18
CA GLU A 1088 43.23 23.52 13.53
C GLU A 1088 41.77 23.13 13.88
N ASP A 1089 41.59 22.42 15.00
CA ASP A 1089 40.33 21.96 15.59
C ASP A 1089 39.51 20.84 14.89
N HIS A 1090 39.90 20.33 13.72
CA HIS A 1090 39.10 19.32 12.99
C HIS A 1090 39.44 17.85 13.30
N CYS A 1091 40.61 17.55 13.88
CA CYS A 1091 41.01 16.17 14.16
C CYS A 1091 40.01 15.41 15.06
N LEU A 1092 39.34 16.14 15.97
CA LEU A 1092 38.31 15.62 16.87
C LEU A 1092 36.88 15.68 16.28
N GLN A 1093 36.73 16.08 15.01
CA GLN A 1093 35.45 16.29 14.35
C GLN A 1093 35.27 15.41 13.10
N PRO A 1094 35.09 14.07 13.24
CA PRO A 1094 34.92 13.18 12.09
C PRO A 1094 33.82 13.57 11.11
N LEU A 1095 32.78 14.27 11.56
CA LEU A 1095 31.71 14.76 10.71
C LEU A 1095 32.19 15.70 9.58
N VAL A 1096 33.36 16.31 9.74
CA VAL A 1096 33.95 17.27 8.80
C VAL A 1096 34.78 16.60 7.71
N TRP A 1097 35.49 15.51 8.03
CA TRP A 1097 36.51 14.94 7.15
C TRP A 1097 36.25 13.48 6.75
N ALA A 1098 35.51 12.70 7.53
CA ALA A 1098 35.39 11.25 7.32
C ALA A 1098 34.35 10.84 6.26
N GLN A 1099 33.55 11.78 5.71
CA GLN A 1099 32.53 11.47 4.71
C GLN A 1099 33.11 11.19 3.32
N TYR A 1100 34.29 11.72 3.01
CA TYR A 1100 34.81 11.75 1.64
C TYR A 1100 35.39 10.40 1.22
N VAL A 1101 34.84 9.84 0.14
CA VAL A 1101 35.18 8.50 -0.33
C VAL A 1101 35.43 8.50 -1.83
N HIS A 1102 36.45 7.74 -2.23
CA HIS A 1102 36.77 7.48 -3.63
C HIS A 1102 36.29 6.08 -4.00
N PHE A 1103 35.50 5.98 -5.07
CA PHE A 1103 35.08 4.75 -5.73
C PHE A 1103 35.72 4.65 -7.11
N GLY A 1104 36.21 3.47 -7.50
CA GLY A 1104 36.78 3.28 -8.84
C GLY A 1104 38.09 2.50 -8.90
N ALA A 1105 38.74 2.57 -10.06
CA ALA A 1105 39.90 1.74 -10.45
C ALA A 1105 41.12 1.77 -9.52
#